data_AF-A0A4Q0I7W3-F1
#
_entry.id   AF-A0A4Q0I7W3-F1
#
_cell.length_a   1.000
_cell.length_b   1.000
_cell.length_c   1.000
_cell.angle_alpha   90.00
_cell.angle_beta   90.00
_cell.angle_gamma   90.00
#
_symmetry.space_group_name_H-M   'P 1'
#
loop_
_entity.id
_entity.type
_entity.pdbx_description
1 polymer ?
#
loop_
_entity_poly.entity_id
_entity_poly.type
_entity_poly.pdbx_seq_one_letter_code
_entity_poly.pdbx_strand_id
1 'polypeptide(L)'
;MSEIIDPVGMRITFKYDRQGRMVQRTGKDGRSTYYTYNADNNITSRWEEEGQLEKYEYNIDGSLAASISGTTIHTYTYTPAGRLKSKATNGQKVLQYDYNKNGRISKLTDISGTPVEYTYDMLGRLTAVSNGGKDSAKYEYNLDKNITRLLNIDPSGKEMFMYRYAYDGNGNQILKEENDKVTAYSYDALNRLEEVIYPGQVKERFTYDANGNRLKREFGDILEHYEYDNCNRLIQRIKNGLTTEYEYDERGNLIREKEGQLNKLYGYDGFDRLTHVKNPDGTYMENIYDAENLRSISIENGKYNRYVYSGSSIACEVDEDWGLKDRIVRGHTILQKEDSNKDAYYYIHNAHGDITALTDGMGEVVNRYSYDAFGNISDCVETVDNRFKYSGELHDPVTHQYYLRARYYNPSIGRFMQEDSFRGDGLNLYTYVANNPIKYIDPTGHCKEGVNFIDSIGNALGINLNGIIRKIPGVDWISDCFDNIVWPDSGDAWDDMVASIYKNTPIYKWYVEQTQERGLPWIFGFYRDQSGNYHARQNNSLQSISIVGYNDFYDMVFDLATSMSKEKFDFSYNGQDYTVWVWKGDYLNLGAGAELGIYKRFELFGIQIEHWLIDKDLSMPMTLEVEYEGEKIISYDPKRDDPKGQEIEKWWVTGFNPYYQDKKAHELTATYTIEFSDKKGMFEAFREQWKDDKRWDFDDVTYTATFTF
;
A
#
# COMPACT_ATOMS: atom_id res chain seq x y z
N MET A 1 -4.49 19.69 17.67
CA MET A 1 -4.57 20.66 16.56
C MET A 1 -5.93 21.34 16.65
N SER A 2 -6.03 22.67 16.67
CA SER A 2 -7.31 23.37 16.84
C SER A 2 -7.87 23.96 15.54
N GLU A 3 -7.00 24.19 14.55
CA GLU A 3 -7.40 24.71 13.25
C GLU A 3 -6.41 24.31 12.15
N ILE A 4 -6.90 24.34 10.91
CA ILE A 4 -6.13 24.28 9.66
C ILE A 4 -6.52 25.52 8.84
N ILE A 5 -5.54 26.20 8.28
CA ILE A 5 -5.74 27.39 7.43
C ILE A 5 -5.20 27.06 6.04
N ASP A 6 -6.01 27.29 5.01
CA ASP A 6 -5.61 27.08 3.62
C ASP A 6 -4.84 28.29 3.05
N PRO A 7 -4.24 28.19 1.84
CA PRO A 7 -3.44 29.26 1.25
C PRO A 7 -4.18 30.59 1.04
N VAL A 8 -5.51 30.59 1.02
CA VAL A 8 -6.34 31.80 0.86
C VAL A 8 -6.90 32.30 2.19
N GLY A 9 -6.51 31.69 3.31
CA GLY A 9 -6.87 32.13 4.67
C GLY A 9 -8.18 31.57 5.21
N MET A 10 -8.83 30.65 4.49
CA MET A 10 -10.04 29.97 4.95
C MET A 10 -9.68 28.94 6.01
N ARG A 11 -10.56 28.74 6.99
CA ARG A 11 -10.26 27.96 8.20
C ARG A 11 -11.15 26.73 8.32
N ILE A 12 -10.54 25.62 8.71
CA ILE A 12 -11.22 24.47 9.29
C ILE A 12 -10.88 24.49 10.78
N THR A 13 -11.87 24.39 11.67
CA THR A 13 -11.64 24.41 13.13
C THR A 13 -12.18 23.16 13.79
N PHE A 14 -11.58 22.78 14.92
CA PHE A 14 -11.89 21.56 15.64
C PHE A 14 -12.13 21.84 17.13
N LYS A 15 -13.15 21.20 17.70
CA LYS A 15 -13.39 21.19 19.15
C LYS A 15 -13.34 19.77 19.68
N TYR A 16 -12.83 19.65 20.89
CA TYR A 16 -12.61 18.38 21.57
C TYR A 16 -13.31 18.36 22.92
N ASP A 17 -13.73 17.17 23.37
CA ASP A 17 -14.17 16.97 24.75
C ASP A 17 -12.97 16.89 25.73
N ARG A 18 -13.27 16.65 27.02
CA ARG A 18 -12.23 16.55 28.07
C ARG A 18 -11.33 15.33 27.92
N GLN A 19 -11.73 14.34 27.12
CA GLN A 19 -10.99 13.13 26.81
C GLN A 19 -10.16 13.29 25.53
N GLY A 20 -10.19 14.47 24.88
CA GLY A 20 -9.44 14.74 23.67
C GLY A 20 -10.08 14.20 22.39
N ARG A 21 -11.36 13.80 22.43
CA ARG A 21 -12.10 13.28 21.26
C ARG A 21 -12.77 14.43 20.51
N MET A 22 -12.72 14.41 19.18
CA MET A 22 -13.25 15.49 18.34
C MET A 22 -14.78 15.49 18.37
N VAL A 23 -15.41 16.49 18.99
CA VAL A 23 -16.88 16.59 19.08
C VAL A 23 -17.49 17.53 18.04
N GLN A 24 -16.66 18.38 17.42
CA GLN A 24 -17.11 19.28 16.38
C GLN A 24 -15.96 19.55 15.39
N ARG A 25 -16.28 19.50 14.10
CA ARG A 25 -15.46 20.02 13.00
C ARG A 25 -16.26 21.11 12.31
N THR A 26 -15.71 22.30 12.17
CA THR A 26 -16.33 23.40 11.41
C THR A 26 -15.54 23.61 10.14
N GLY A 27 -16.20 23.47 8.98
CA GLY A 27 -15.62 23.62 7.66
C GLY A 27 -15.34 25.07 7.27
N LYS A 28 -14.74 25.25 6.09
CA LYS A 28 -14.41 26.56 5.51
C LYS A 28 -15.64 27.43 5.26
N ASP A 29 -16.78 26.80 5.02
CA ASP A 29 -18.10 27.42 4.82
C ASP A 29 -18.83 27.74 6.13
N GLY A 30 -18.21 27.49 7.28
CA GLY A 30 -18.78 27.73 8.60
C GLY A 30 -19.77 26.65 9.06
N ARG A 31 -20.12 25.66 8.22
CA ARG A 31 -20.98 24.54 8.62
C ARG A 31 -20.22 23.59 9.52
N SER A 32 -20.95 22.93 10.42
CA SER A 32 -20.35 22.05 11.42
C SER A 32 -20.84 20.61 11.36
N THR A 33 -19.88 19.70 11.33
CA THR A 33 -20.04 18.29 11.66
C THR A 33 -19.93 18.10 13.17
N TYR A 34 -20.84 17.33 13.75
CA TYR A 34 -20.86 17.00 15.16
C TYR A 34 -20.73 15.49 15.38
N TYR A 35 -20.12 15.13 16.52
CA TYR A 35 -19.87 13.75 16.89
C TYR A 35 -20.23 13.50 18.35
N THR A 36 -20.79 12.33 18.63
CA THR A 36 -20.96 11.81 20.00
C THR A 36 -20.28 10.46 20.14
N TYR A 37 -19.88 10.14 21.37
CA TYR A 37 -19.11 8.94 21.68
C TYR A 37 -19.73 8.17 22.84
N ASN A 38 -19.55 6.85 22.86
CA ASN A 38 -19.80 6.03 24.04
C ASN A 38 -18.61 6.08 25.03
N ALA A 39 -18.68 5.27 26.09
CA ALA A 39 -17.61 5.19 27.10
C ALA A 39 -16.32 4.51 26.56
N ASP A 40 -16.44 3.68 25.52
CA ASP A 40 -15.35 2.95 24.87
C ASP A 40 -14.71 3.76 23.72
N ASN A 41 -15.04 5.05 23.60
CA ASN A 41 -14.57 5.96 22.55
C ASN A 41 -15.06 5.64 21.13
N ASN A 42 -16.06 4.77 20.97
CA ASN A 42 -16.71 4.56 19.68
C ASN A 42 -17.69 5.70 19.37
N ILE A 43 -17.75 6.13 18.11
CA ILE A 43 -18.69 7.17 17.68
C ILE A 43 -20.11 6.59 17.66
N THR A 44 -21.05 7.20 18.39
CA THR A 44 -22.45 6.75 18.46
C THR A 44 -23.36 7.53 17.53
N SER A 45 -22.97 8.75 17.15
CA SER A 45 -23.71 9.55 16.18
C SER A 45 -22.79 10.56 15.51
N ARG A 46 -23.11 10.84 14.24
CA ARG A 46 -22.50 11.88 13.42
C ARG A 46 -23.59 12.61 12.66
N TRP A 47 -23.55 13.94 12.66
CA TRP A 47 -24.50 14.73 11.88
C TRP A 47 -23.93 16.08 11.50
N GLU A 48 -24.49 16.64 10.44
CA GLU A 48 -24.27 18.01 10.00
C GLU A 48 -25.41 18.91 10.47
N GLU A 49 -25.13 20.19 10.67
CA GLU A 49 -26.09 21.18 11.19
C GLU A 49 -27.43 21.24 10.42
N GLU A 50 -27.41 20.94 9.12
CA GLU A 50 -28.58 20.88 8.22
C GLU A 50 -28.71 19.53 7.50
N GLY A 51 -27.98 18.50 7.96
CA GLY A 51 -27.83 17.22 7.25
C GLY A 51 -28.44 16.01 7.95
N GLN A 52 -28.20 14.85 7.35
CA GLN A 52 -28.71 13.58 7.85
C GLN A 52 -27.94 13.14 9.10
N LEU A 53 -28.69 12.71 10.13
CA LEU A 53 -28.13 12.09 11.32
C LEU A 53 -27.82 10.62 11.04
N GLU A 54 -26.55 10.28 11.18
CA GLU A 54 -26.04 8.92 11.14
C GLU A 54 -25.86 8.41 12.57
N LYS A 55 -26.35 7.21 12.87
CA LYS A 55 -26.25 6.58 14.19
C LYS A 55 -25.58 5.23 14.12
N TYR A 56 -24.88 4.88 15.21
CA TYR A 56 -24.10 3.67 15.34
C TYR A 56 -24.40 3.03 16.70
N GLU A 57 -24.80 1.77 16.67
CA GLU A 57 -25.08 0.97 17.85
C GLU A 57 -24.03 -0.12 17.98
N TYR A 58 -23.59 -0.40 19.20
CA TYR A 58 -22.51 -1.33 19.48
C TYR A 58 -22.97 -2.44 20.43
N ASN A 59 -22.43 -3.63 20.22
CA ASN A 59 -22.50 -4.73 21.16
C ASN A 59 -21.65 -4.45 22.40
N ILE A 60 -21.84 -5.24 23.46
CA ILE A 60 -21.08 -5.11 24.71
C ILE A 60 -19.57 -5.34 24.54
N ASP A 61 -19.15 -6.06 23.50
CA ASP A 61 -17.75 -6.30 23.15
C ASP A 61 -17.14 -5.18 22.28
N GLY A 62 -17.91 -4.12 21.99
CA GLY A 62 -17.50 -2.98 21.19
C GLY A 62 -17.59 -3.20 19.68
N SER A 63 -18.06 -4.36 19.20
CA SER A 63 -18.35 -4.58 17.78
C SER A 63 -19.62 -3.84 17.35
N LEU A 64 -19.71 -3.36 16.10
CA LEU A 64 -20.89 -2.62 15.65
C LEU A 64 -22.09 -3.54 15.47
N ALA A 65 -23.18 -3.28 16.19
CA ALA A 65 -24.44 -3.97 16.06
C ALA A 65 -25.28 -3.42 14.89
N ALA A 66 -25.33 -2.10 14.71
CA ALA A 66 -26.09 -1.46 13.65
C ALA A 66 -25.51 -0.11 13.20
N SER A 67 -25.68 0.21 11.92
CA SER A 67 -25.46 1.56 11.36
C SER A 67 -26.74 2.05 10.70
N ILE A 68 -27.09 3.31 10.93
CA ILE A 68 -28.41 3.85 10.59
C ILE A 68 -28.23 5.19 9.91
N SER A 69 -28.77 5.33 8.70
CA SER A 69 -28.88 6.61 7.98
C SER A 69 -30.28 6.70 7.35
N GLY A 70 -31.12 7.59 7.87
CA GLY A 70 -32.50 7.78 7.40
C GLY A 70 -33.32 6.50 7.51
N THR A 71 -33.76 5.95 6.38
CA THR A 71 -34.54 4.70 6.31
C THR A 71 -33.68 3.45 6.13
N THR A 72 -32.36 3.59 5.98
CA THR A 72 -31.44 2.47 5.79
C THR A 72 -30.83 2.08 7.13
N ILE A 73 -31.04 0.82 7.51
CA ILE A 73 -30.50 0.21 8.72
C ILE A 73 -29.69 -1.01 8.30
N HIS A 74 -28.37 -0.97 8.51
CA HIS A 74 -27.54 -2.17 8.44
C HIS A 74 -27.41 -2.78 9.83
N THR A 75 -27.53 -4.11 9.91
CA THR A 75 -27.26 -4.87 11.14
C THR A 75 -26.22 -5.94 10.89
N TYR A 76 -25.42 -6.21 11.91
CA TYR A 76 -24.25 -7.08 11.81
C TYR A 76 -24.29 -8.14 12.90
N THR A 77 -23.87 -9.35 12.55
CA THR A 77 -23.64 -10.41 13.53
C THR A 77 -22.22 -10.90 13.43
N TYR A 78 -21.68 -11.42 14.53
CA TYR A 78 -20.28 -11.82 14.61
C TYR A 78 -20.14 -13.29 15.00
N THR A 79 -19.01 -13.86 14.59
CA THR A 79 -18.52 -15.14 15.12
C THR A 79 -18.00 -14.93 16.55
N PRO A 80 -17.87 -16.00 17.37
CA PRO A 80 -17.26 -15.89 18.70
C PRO A 80 -15.83 -15.32 18.71
N ALA A 81 -15.14 -15.35 17.57
CA ALA A 81 -13.81 -14.76 17.38
C ALA A 81 -13.85 -13.28 16.93
N GLY A 82 -15.02 -12.62 16.96
CA GLY A 82 -15.17 -11.20 16.61
C GLY A 82 -15.20 -10.89 15.11
N ARG A 83 -15.29 -11.89 14.22
CA ARG A 83 -15.34 -11.68 12.76
C ARG A 83 -16.78 -11.59 12.25
N LEU A 84 -17.07 -10.75 11.25
CA LEU A 84 -18.42 -10.59 10.66
C LEU A 84 -18.97 -11.90 10.13
N LYS A 85 -20.07 -12.35 10.70
CA LYS A 85 -20.77 -13.55 10.24
C LYS A 85 -21.84 -13.23 9.21
N SER A 86 -22.56 -12.11 9.38
CA SER A 86 -23.58 -11.68 8.41
C SER A 86 -23.86 -10.20 8.47
N LYS A 87 -24.19 -9.62 7.32
CA LYS A 87 -24.76 -8.28 7.20
C LYS A 87 -26.21 -8.40 6.70
N ALA A 88 -27.11 -7.65 7.33
CA ALA A 88 -28.47 -7.47 6.87
C ALA A 88 -28.75 -5.99 6.65
N THR A 89 -29.63 -5.67 5.71
CA THR A 89 -30.10 -4.32 5.43
C THR A 89 -31.62 -4.32 5.53
N ASN A 90 -32.17 -3.43 6.37
CA ASN A 90 -33.61 -3.34 6.64
C ASN A 90 -34.27 -4.70 6.99
N GLY A 91 -33.54 -5.53 7.74
CA GLY A 91 -33.98 -6.86 8.17
C GLY A 91 -33.74 -7.98 7.15
N GLN A 92 -33.41 -7.67 5.90
CA GLN A 92 -33.07 -8.67 4.89
C GLN A 92 -31.58 -9.00 4.97
N LYS A 93 -31.25 -10.29 5.10
CA LYS A 93 -29.84 -10.73 5.07
C LYS A 93 -29.29 -10.56 3.65
N VAL A 94 -28.24 -9.74 3.51
CA VAL A 94 -27.63 -9.41 2.22
C VAL A 94 -26.27 -10.08 2.02
N LEU A 95 -25.56 -10.38 3.11
CA LEU A 95 -24.26 -11.08 3.06
C LEU A 95 -24.11 -12.06 4.23
N GLN A 96 -23.42 -13.17 3.97
CA GLN A 96 -22.99 -14.14 4.96
C GLN A 96 -21.57 -14.60 4.66
N TYR A 97 -20.78 -14.78 5.73
CA TYR A 97 -19.37 -15.14 5.65
C TYR A 97 -19.09 -16.41 6.44
N ASP A 98 -18.30 -17.30 5.85
CA ASP A 98 -17.64 -18.39 6.56
C ASP A 98 -16.13 -18.17 6.54
N TYR A 99 -15.45 -18.61 7.59
CA TYR A 99 -14.01 -18.43 7.78
C TYR A 99 -13.29 -19.77 7.89
N ASN A 100 -12.09 -19.85 7.33
CA ASN A 100 -11.20 -20.98 7.60
C ASN A 100 -10.61 -20.90 9.02
N LYS A 101 -9.88 -21.96 9.41
CA LYS A 101 -9.21 -22.06 10.73
C LYS A 101 -8.22 -20.92 11.03
N ASN A 102 -7.69 -20.25 10.01
CA ASN A 102 -6.78 -19.12 10.15
C ASN A 102 -7.51 -17.77 10.18
N GLY A 103 -8.83 -17.77 10.04
CA GLY A 103 -9.65 -16.56 10.13
C GLY A 103 -9.82 -15.77 8.86
N ARG A 104 -9.45 -16.33 7.71
CA ARG A 104 -9.72 -15.72 6.40
C ARG A 104 -11.06 -16.18 5.88
N ILE A 105 -11.80 -15.34 5.16
CA ILE A 105 -13.05 -15.73 4.52
C ILE A 105 -12.77 -16.91 3.60
N SER A 106 -13.40 -18.04 3.87
CA SER A 106 -13.42 -19.21 3.00
C SER A 106 -14.67 -19.25 2.12
N LYS A 107 -15.72 -18.51 2.50
CA LYS A 107 -16.98 -18.45 1.75
C LYS A 107 -17.68 -17.10 1.94
N LEU A 108 -18.14 -16.52 0.84
CA LEU A 108 -19.05 -15.37 0.82
C LEU A 108 -20.37 -15.79 0.17
N THR A 109 -21.50 -15.48 0.78
CA THR A 109 -22.82 -15.71 0.19
C THR A 109 -23.58 -14.40 0.20
N ASP A 110 -23.99 -13.94 -0.98
CA ASP A 110 -24.78 -12.72 -1.13
C ASP A 110 -26.30 -13.00 -1.12
N ILE A 111 -27.08 -11.98 -1.45
CA ILE A 111 -28.54 -12.03 -1.52
C ILE A 111 -29.09 -13.09 -2.49
N SER A 112 -28.32 -13.51 -3.49
CA SER A 112 -28.70 -14.58 -4.41
C SER A 112 -28.69 -15.96 -3.75
N GLY A 113 -28.04 -16.11 -2.59
CA GLY A 113 -27.86 -17.38 -1.89
C GLY A 113 -26.78 -18.28 -2.50
N THR A 114 -26.16 -17.89 -3.61
CA THR A 114 -25.08 -18.66 -4.24
C THR A 114 -23.74 -18.32 -3.59
N PRO A 115 -22.99 -19.30 -3.05
CA PRO A 115 -21.72 -19.03 -2.40
C PRO A 115 -20.57 -18.88 -3.41
N VAL A 116 -19.64 -17.97 -3.09
CA VAL A 116 -18.30 -17.89 -3.65
C VAL A 116 -17.32 -18.41 -2.61
N GLU A 117 -16.50 -19.39 -2.98
CA GLU A 117 -15.52 -20.01 -2.09
C GLU A 117 -14.09 -19.53 -2.40
N TYR A 118 -13.27 -19.44 -1.34
CA TYR A 118 -11.91 -18.91 -1.40
C TYR A 118 -10.94 -19.90 -0.76
N THR A 119 -9.89 -20.24 -1.50
CA THR A 119 -8.80 -21.11 -1.00
C THR A 119 -7.50 -20.34 -0.91
N TYR A 120 -6.66 -20.72 0.05
CA TYR A 120 -5.41 -20.05 0.33
C TYR A 120 -4.29 -21.07 0.51
N ASP A 121 -3.06 -20.68 0.18
CA ASP A 121 -1.89 -21.49 0.51
C ASP A 121 -1.46 -21.37 1.99
N MET A 122 -0.36 -22.03 2.32
CA MET A 122 0.20 -22.04 3.67
C MET A 122 0.70 -20.66 4.14
N LEU A 123 1.06 -19.77 3.21
CA LEU A 123 1.46 -18.39 3.49
C LEU A 123 0.24 -17.47 3.61
N GLY A 124 -0.91 -17.92 3.14
CA GLY A 124 -2.18 -17.20 3.23
C GLY A 124 -2.57 -16.39 2.03
N ARG A 125 -1.94 -16.69 0.91
CA ARG A 125 -2.14 -16.04 -0.38
C ARG A 125 -3.34 -16.71 -1.06
N LEU A 126 -4.21 -15.92 -1.70
CA LEU A 126 -5.41 -16.44 -2.36
C LEU A 126 -4.97 -17.29 -3.57
N THR A 127 -5.24 -18.59 -3.53
CA THR A 127 -4.81 -19.52 -4.59
C THR A 127 -5.90 -19.84 -5.59
N ALA A 128 -7.16 -19.78 -5.19
CA ALA A 128 -8.29 -19.98 -6.10
C ALA A 128 -9.57 -19.36 -5.52
N VAL A 129 -10.44 -18.90 -6.43
CA VAL A 129 -11.81 -18.45 -6.16
C VAL A 129 -12.76 -19.41 -6.89
N SER A 130 -13.48 -20.24 -6.16
CA SER A 130 -14.45 -21.19 -6.73
C SER A 130 -15.87 -20.62 -6.67
N ASN A 131 -16.31 -20.09 -7.82
CA ASN A 131 -17.72 -19.87 -8.19
C ASN A 131 -18.00 -20.57 -9.53
N GLY A 132 -17.47 -21.79 -9.70
CA GLY A 132 -17.42 -22.48 -11.00
C GLY A 132 -16.36 -21.96 -11.98
N GLY A 133 -15.50 -21.02 -11.57
CA GLY A 133 -14.40 -20.47 -12.39
C GLY A 133 -13.11 -21.27 -12.24
N LYS A 134 -12.49 -21.60 -13.39
CA LYS A 134 -11.07 -21.98 -13.49
C LYS A 134 -10.23 -20.70 -13.38
N ASP A 135 -8.91 -20.83 -13.17
CA ASP A 135 -7.98 -19.69 -13.23
C ASP A 135 -8.29 -18.81 -14.45
N SER A 136 -8.33 -17.48 -14.28
CA SER A 136 -8.67 -16.53 -15.36
C SER A 136 -7.45 -15.78 -15.90
N ALA A 137 -6.32 -15.80 -15.18
CA ALA A 137 -5.08 -15.19 -15.61
C ALA A 137 -3.84 -15.88 -15.02
N LYS A 138 -2.72 -15.82 -15.75
CA LYS A 138 -1.39 -16.25 -15.31
C LYS A 138 -0.44 -15.05 -15.31
N TYR A 139 0.43 -14.98 -14.30
CA TYR A 139 1.34 -13.87 -14.08
C TYR A 139 2.79 -14.34 -14.04
N GLU A 140 3.70 -13.55 -14.60
CA GLU A 140 5.14 -13.68 -14.42
C GLU A 140 5.68 -12.37 -13.84
N TYR A 141 6.74 -12.46 -13.03
CA TYR A 141 7.29 -11.32 -12.28
C TYR A 141 8.79 -11.16 -12.52
N ASN A 142 9.32 -9.95 -12.34
CA ASN A 142 10.76 -9.70 -12.22
C ASN A 142 11.25 -9.90 -10.77
N LEU A 143 12.55 -9.67 -10.52
CA LEU A 143 13.15 -9.79 -9.19
C LEU A 143 12.60 -8.77 -8.17
N ASP A 144 12.17 -7.60 -8.64
CA ASP A 144 11.52 -6.56 -7.84
C ASP A 144 10.02 -6.83 -7.64
N LYS A 145 9.54 -7.97 -8.15
CA LYS A 145 8.17 -8.48 -8.09
C LYS A 145 7.12 -7.62 -8.83
N ASN A 146 7.53 -6.82 -9.79
CA ASN A 146 6.64 -6.21 -10.78
C ASN A 146 6.16 -7.26 -11.78
N ILE A 147 4.92 -7.16 -12.28
CA ILE A 147 4.40 -8.08 -13.31
C ILE A 147 5.10 -7.83 -14.64
N THR A 148 5.84 -8.80 -15.15
CA THR A 148 6.48 -8.74 -16.48
C THR A 148 5.61 -9.34 -17.58
N ARG A 149 4.70 -10.25 -17.22
CA ARG A 149 3.75 -10.85 -18.17
C ARG A 149 2.42 -11.15 -17.50
N LEU A 150 1.33 -10.87 -18.20
CA LEU A 150 -0.03 -11.27 -17.82
C LEU A 150 -0.69 -11.98 -19.00
N LEU A 151 -1.20 -13.18 -18.77
CA LEU A 151 -1.91 -13.98 -19.76
C LEU A 151 -3.31 -14.29 -19.25
N ASN A 152 -4.32 -13.67 -19.86
CA ASN A 152 -5.72 -13.99 -19.59
C ASN A 152 -6.13 -15.27 -20.34
N ILE A 153 -6.89 -16.12 -19.66
CA ILE A 153 -7.42 -17.37 -20.18
C ILE A 153 -8.95 -17.39 -20.03
N ASP A 154 -9.63 -17.98 -21.00
CA ASP A 154 -11.09 -18.13 -20.96
C ASP A 154 -11.50 -19.24 -19.95
N PRO A 155 -12.80 -19.40 -19.68
CA PRO A 155 -13.31 -20.47 -18.79
C PRO A 155 -13.00 -21.90 -19.28
N SER A 156 -12.68 -22.09 -20.56
CA SER A 156 -12.26 -23.39 -21.10
C SER A 156 -10.78 -23.68 -20.80
N GLY A 157 -9.97 -22.65 -20.53
CA GLY A 157 -8.52 -22.69 -20.33
C GLY A 157 -7.73 -22.25 -21.56
N LYS A 158 -8.39 -21.72 -22.59
CA LYS A 158 -7.78 -21.21 -23.82
C LYS A 158 -7.15 -19.84 -23.56
N GLU A 159 -5.95 -19.64 -24.10
CA GLU A 159 -5.26 -18.34 -24.07
C GLU A 159 -6.00 -17.29 -24.91
N MET A 160 -6.25 -16.13 -24.32
CA MET A 160 -7.05 -15.06 -24.93
C MET A 160 -6.24 -13.80 -25.18
N PHE A 161 -5.73 -13.17 -24.11
CA PHE A 161 -5.03 -11.88 -24.18
C PHE A 161 -3.71 -11.99 -23.44
N MET A 162 -2.63 -11.60 -24.11
CA MET A 162 -1.29 -11.57 -23.52
C MET A 162 -0.79 -10.13 -23.45
N TYR A 163 -0.25 -9.79 -22.29
CA TYR A 163 0.42 -8.54 -22.03
C TYR A 163 1.86 -8.78 -21.59
N ARG A 164 2.77 -7.92 -22.04
CA ARG A 164 4.16 -7.86 -21.56
C ARG A 164 4.50 -6.46 -21.09
N TYR A 165 5.29 -6.36 -20.05
CA TYR A 165 5.62 -5.09 -19.41
C TYR A 165 7.12 -4.97 -19.17
N ALA A 166 7.64 -3.75 -19.27
CA ALA A 166 8.97 -3.40 -18.82
C ALA A 166 8.92 -2.18 -17.90
N TYR A 167 9.90 -2.07 -17.01
CA TYR A 167 9.95 -1.05 -15.97
C TYR A 167 11.33 -0.37 -15.93
N ASP A 168 11.39 0.86 -15.45
CA ASP A 168 12.63 1.52 -15.06
C ASP A 168 13.09 1.10 -13.64
N GLY A 169 14.23 1.61 -13.19
CA GLY A 169 14.79 1.32 -11.86
C GLY A 169 13.97 1.88 -10.69
N ASN A 170 13.04 2.80 -10.94
CA ASN A 170 12.11 3.33 -9.93
C ASN A 170 10.79 2.54 -9.91
N GLY A 171 10.68 1.47 -10.71
CA GLY A 171 9.48 0.65 -10.83
C GLY A 171 8.35 1.33 -11.63
N ASN A 172 8.63 2.37 -12.41
CA ASN A 172 7.64 2.91 -13.33
C ASN A 172 7.59 2.05 -14.60
N GLN A 173 6.39 1.77 -15.11
CA GLN A 173 6.23 0.96 -16.31
C GLN A 173 6.61 1.78 -17.55
N ILE A 174 7.70 1.44 -18.22
CA ILE A 174 8.17 2.13 -19.44
C ILE A 174 7.62 1.52 -20.73
N LEU A 175 7.08 0.31 -20.67
CA LEU A 175 6.54 -0.38 -21.85
C LEU A 175 5.36 -1.28 -21.47
N LYS A 176 4.33 -1.27 -22.30
CA LYS A 176 3.24 -2.25 -22.35
C LYS A 176 3.10 -2.77 -23.78
N GLU A 177 3.17 -4.07 -23.96
CA GLU A 177 2.82 -4.76 -25.19
C GLU A 177 1.49 -5.49 -25.01
N GLU A 178 0.57 -5.34 -25.96
CA GLU A 178 -0.73 -6.01 -26.00
C GLU A 178 -1.01 -6.46 -27.44
N ASN A 179 -1.06 -7.78 -27.69
CA ASN A 179 -1.33 -8.35 -29.02
C ASN A 179 -0.49 -7.70 -30.13
N ASP A 180 0.84 -7.70 -29.98
CA ASP A 180 1.84 -7.09 -30.87
C ASP A 180 1.78 -5.55 -31.01
N LYS A 181 0.90 -4.88 -30.25
CA LYS A 181 0.87 -3.42 -30.16
C LYS A 181 1.65 -2.94 -28.95
N VAL A 182 2.61 -2.05 -29.17
CA VAL A 182 3.46 -1.50 -28.12
C VAL A 182 3.02 -0.09 -27.76
N THR A 183 2.88 0.16 -26.46
CA THR A 183 2.75 1.49 -25.86
C THR A 183 3.98 1.73 -24.98
N ALA A 184 4.66 2.86 -25.18
CA ALA A 184 5.80 3.26 -24.37
C ALA A 184 5.45 4.45 -23.48
N TYR A 185 6.03 4.50 -22.28
CA TYR A 185 5.80 5.55 -21.30
C TYR A 185 7.14 6.16 -20.88
N SER A 186 7.13 7.45 -20.58
CA SER A 186 8.27 8.17 -20.02
C SER A 186 7.81 9.11 -18.92
N TYR A 187 8.70 9.37 -17.99
CA TYR A 187 8.41 10.05 -16.74
C TYR A 187 9.41 11.17 -16.49
N ASP A 188 8.96 12.21 -15.82
CA ASP A 188 9.85 13.28 -15.37
C ASP A 188 10.66 12.85 -14.12
N ALA A 189 11.56 13.74 -13.66
CA ALA A 189 12.42 13.47 -12.51
C ALA A 189 11.67 13.23 -11.18
N LEU A 190 10.37 13.54 -11.11
CA LEU A 190 9.50 13.30 -9.96
C LEU A 190 8.62 12.04 -10.16
N ASN A 191 8.91 11.22 -11.17
CA ASN A 191 8.16 10.03 -11.57
C ASN A 191 6.71 10.33 -12.01
N ARG A 192 6.42 11.55 -12.49
CA ARG A 192 5.12 11.92 -13.07
C ARG A 192 5.12 11.59 -14.56
N LEU A 193 3.99 11.15 -15.10
CA LEU A 193 3.88 10.72 -16.49
C LEU A 193 4.13 11.91 -17.45
N GLU A 194 5.20 11.90 -18.21
CA GLU A 194 5.59 12.99 -19.11
C GLU A 194 5.11 12.74 -20.54
N GLU A 195 5.29 11.53 -21.07
CA GLU A 195 4.85 11.17 -22.42
C GLU A 195 4.41 9.71 -22.52
N VAL A 196 3.40 9.48 -23.38
CA VAL A 196 2.96 8.17 -23.85
C VAL A 196 3.07 8.11 -25.37
N ILE A 197 3.65 7.04 -25.89
CA ILE A 197 3.72 6.75 -27.31
C ILE A 197 2.82 5.55 -27.60
N TYR A 198 1.69 5.80 -28.23
CA TYR A 198 0.70 4.78 -28.59
C TYR A 198 1.08 4.04 -29.89
N PRO A 199 0.46 2.88 -30.14
CA PRO A 199 0.57 2.18 -31.42
C PRO A 199 0.24 3.12 -32.59
N GLY A 200 1.07 3.10 -33.64
CA GLY A 200 0.97 4.06 -34.75
C GLY A 200 1.72 5.37 -34.54
N GLN A 201 2.55 5.46 -33.49
CA GLN A 201 3.41 6.62 -33.17
C GLN A 201 2.64 7.90 -32.80
N VAL A 202 1.38 7.76 -32.39
CA VAL A 202 0.61 8.87 -31.82
C VAL A 202 1.16 9.15 -30.42
N LYS A 203 1.45 10.42 -30.14
CA LYS A 203 2.05 10.85 -28.88
C LYS A 203 1.03 11.58 -28.03
N GLU A 204 1.10 11.31 -26.73
CA GLU A 204 0.43 12.08 -25.69
C GLU A 204 1.50 12.66 -24.75
N ARG A 205 1.47 13.96 -24.48
CA ARG A 205 2.47 14.65 -23.66
C ARG A 205 1.82 15.49 -22.57
N PHE A 206 2.44 15.52 -21.40
CA PHE A 206 1.97 16.27 -20.25
C PHE A 206 3.09 17.16 -19.70
N THR A 207 2.69 18.31 -19.15
CA THR A 207 3.60 19.14 -18.34
C THR A 207 2.89 19.53 -17.05
N TYR A 208 3.69 19.79 -16.01
CA TYR A 208 3.17 20.07 -14.67
C TYR A 208 3.86 21.27 -14.05
N ASP A 209 3.16 21.95 -13.15
CA ASP A 209 3.78 22.93 -12.26
C ASP A 209 4.51 22.25 -11.09
N ALA A 210 5.09 23.08 -10.21
CA ALA A 210 5.80 22.61 -9.01
C ALA A 210 4.86 21.97 -7.96
N ASN A 211 3.57 22.31 -7.97
CA ASN A 211 2.55 21.73 -7.11
C ASN A 211 1.95 20.45 -7.70
N GLY A 212 2.39 20.01 -8.89
CA GLY A 212 1.85 18.83 -9.57
C GLY A 212 0.51 19.06 -10.26
N ASN A 213 0.09 20.31 -10.49
CA ASN A 213 -1.04 20.57 -11.38
C ASN A 213 -0.60 20.39 -12.84
N ARG A 214 -1.44 19.77 -13.67
CA ARG A 214 -1.16 19.56 -15.10
C ARG A 214 -1.34 20.87 -15.87
N LEU A 215 -0.30 21.46 -16.42
CA LEU A 215 -0.37 22.73 -17.17
C LEU A 215 -0.81 22.54 -18.63
N LYS A 216 -0.39 21.43 -19.24
CA LYS A 216 -0.63 21.14 -20.66
C LYS A 216 -0.87 19.67 -20.89
N ARG A 217 -1.72 19.36 -21.86
CA ARG A 217 -1.82 18.04 -22.49
C ARG A 217 -1.86 18.19 -24.01
N GLU A 218 -1.02 17.44 -24.69
CA GLU A 218 -1.02 17.33 -26.15
C GLU A 218 -1.34 15.89 -26.52
N PHE A 219 -2.35 15.65 -27.35
CA PHE A 219 -2.71 14.31 -27.82
C PHE A 219 -3.12 14.34 -29.29
N GLY A 220 -2.22 13.96 -30.19
CA GLY A 220 -2.44 14.17 -31.63
C GLY A 220 -2.67 15.66 -31.95
N ASP A 221 -3.82 15.98 -32.55
CA ASP A 221 -4.23 17.37 -32.86
C ASP A 221 -4.98 18.06 -31.70
N ILE A 222 -5.11 17.40 -30.56
CA ILE A 222 -5.74 17.96 -29.36
C ILE A 222 -4.67 18.65 -28.52
N LEU A 223 -4.89 19.93 -28.26
CA LEU A 223 -4.08 20.74 -27.35
C LEU A 223 -4.98 21.27 -26.23
N GLU A 224 -4.62 20.91 -25.00
CA GLU A 224 -5.30 21.33 -23.78
C GLU A 224 -4.34 22.15 -22.88
N HIS A 225 -4.85 23.27 -22.37
CA HIS A 225 -4.21 24.10 -21.35
C HIS A 225 -5.09 24.19 -20.12
N TYR A 226 -4.50 24.27 -18.94
CA TYR A 226 -5.22 24.29 -17.67
C TYR A 226 -4.70 25.42 -16.78
N GLU A 227 -5.63 26.12 -16.12
CA GLU A 227 -5.34 27.18 -15.16
C GLU A 227 -5.89 26.82 -13.79
N TYR A 228 -5.13 27.16 -12.75
CA TYR A 228 -5.43 26.79 -11.37
C TYR A 228 -5.40 28.01 -10.46
N ASP A 229 -6.12 27.93 -9.34
CA ASP A 229 -5.98 28.90 -8.26
C ASP A 229 -4.92 28.49 -7.22
N ASN A 230 -4.73 29.32 -6.20
CA ASN A 230 -3.75 29.11 -5.14
C ASN A 230 -4.05 27.90 -4.24
N CYS A 231 -5.24 27.31 -4.34
CA CYS A 231 -5.63 26.09 -3.63
C CYS A 231 -5.54 24.86 -4.56
N ASN A 232 -4.87 24.98 -5.71
CA ASN A 232 -4.73 23.93 -6.73
C ASN A 232 -6.07 23.51 -7.37
N ARG A 233 -7.13 24.31 -7.27
CA ARG A 233 -8.42 24.03 -7.93
C ARG A 233 -8.34 24.43 -9.41
N LEU A 234 -8.85 23.59 -10.31
CA LEU A 234 -8.80 23.84 -11.75
C LEU A 234 -9.86 24.87 -12.05
N ILE A 235 -9.53 26.08 -12.48
CA ILE A 235 -10.52 27.13 -12.73
C ILE A 235 -10.87 27.26 -14.23
N GLN A 236 -9.97 26.83 -15.11
CA GLN A 236 -10.18 26.90 -16.55
C GLN A 236 -9.45 25.77 -17.29
N ARG A 237 -10.08 25.21 -18.32
CA ARG A 237 -9.46 24.36 -19.33
C ARG A 237 -9.73 24.94 -20.70
N ILE A 238 -8.70 25.07 -21.55
CA ILE A 238 -8.83 25.45 -22.95
C ILE A 238 -8.47 24.24 -23.82
N LYS A 239 -9.42 23.70 -24.57
CA LYS A 239 -9.24 22.57 -25.50
C LYS A 239 -9.42 23.03 -26.94
N ASN A 240 -8.37 23.09 -27.73
CA ASN A 240 -8.41 23.57 -29.12
C ASN A 240 -9.16 24.92 -29.28
N GLY A 241 -8.97 25.83 -28.33
CA GLY A 241 -9.62 27.16 -28.28
C GLY A 241 -11.01 27.18 -27.60
N LEU A 242 -11.62 26.02 -27.34
CA LEU A 242 -12.86 25.92 -26.57
C LEU A 242 -12.55 26.01 -25.07
N THR A 243 -13.20 26.94 -24.37
CA THR A 243 -12.97 27.19 -22.94
C THR A 243 -14.05 26.55 -22.10
N THR A 244 -13.64 25.71 -21.15
CA THR A 244 -14.46 25.21 -20.05
C THR A 244 -14.02 25.92 -18.75
N GLU A 245 -14.95 26.55 -18.06
CA GLU A 245 -14.76 27.20 -16.75
C GLU A 245 -15.27 26.28 -15.64
N TYR A 246 -14.58 26.28 -14.50
CA TYR A 246 -14.87 25.39 -13.37
C TYR A 246 -15.05 26.22 -12.10
N GLU A 247 -16.09 25.92 -11.33
CA GLU A 247 -16.41 26.64 -10.10
C GLU A 247 -16.56 25.69 -8.94
N TYR A 248 -16.07 26.11 -7.78
CA TYR A 248 -16.03 25.31 -6.56
C TYR A 248 -16.79 26.01 -5.45
N ASP A 249 -17.36 25.22 -4.53
CA ASP A 249 -17.83 25.76 -3.25
C ASP A 249 -16.65 26.11 -2.32
N GLU A 250 -16.96 26.71 -1.17
CA GLU A 250 -15.97 27.11 -0.17
C GLU A 250 -15.25 25.91 0.48
N ARG A 251 -15.82 24.71 0.39
CA ARG A 251 -15.24 23.45 0.88
C ARG A 251 -14.34 22.78 -0.16
N GLY A 252 -14.27 23.32 -1.37
CA GLY A 252 -13.42 22.80 -2.43
C GLY A 252 -14.06 21.70 -3.28
N ASN A 253 -15.40 21.60 -3.30
CA ASN A 253 -16.14 20.69 -4.17
C ASN A 253 -16.48 21.37 -5.50
N LEU A 254 -16.24 20.71 -6.64
CA LEU A 254 -16.58 21.22 -7.97
C LEU A 254 -18.10 21.30 -8.15
N ILE A 255 -18.69 22.49 -8.20
CA ILE A 255 -20.15 22.70 -8.30
C ILE A 255 -20.64 23.00 -9.72
N ARG A 256 -19.76 23.45 -10.62
CA ARG A 256 -20.14 23.78 -12.00
C ARG A 256 -18.99 23.59 -12.99
N GLU A 257 -19.30 22.98 -14.12
CA GLU A 257 -18.52 23.05 -15.36
C GLU A 257 -19.32 23.82 -16.40
N LYS A 258 -18.73 24.86 -16.98
CA LYS A 258 -19.40 25.74 -17.94
C LYS A 258 -18.61 25.83 -19.23
N GLU A 259 -19.25 25.47 -20.33
CA GLU A 259 -18.69 25.59 -21.68
C GLU A 259 -19.64 26.42 -22.54
N GLY A 260 -19.32 27.71 -22.73
CA GLY A 260 -20.23 28.66 -23.35
C GLY A 260 -21.52 28.84 -22.53
N GLN A 261 -22.66 28.39 -23.07
CA GLN A 261 -23.96 28.42 -22.39
C GLN A 261 -24.32 27.07 -21.73
N LEU A 262 -23.54 26.02 -21.99
CA LEU A 262 -23.76 24.70 -21.43
C LEU A 262 -23.23 24.66 -20.00
N ASN A 263 -24.06 24.17 -19.08
CA ASN A 263 -23.71 24.06 -17.67
C ASN A 263 -23.96 22.64 -17.19
N LYS A 264 -22.91 21.98 -16.67
CA LYS A 264 -23.02 20.78 -15.87
C LYS A 264 -22.93 21.19 -14.41
N LEU A 265 -23.90 20.78 -13.60
CA LEU A 265 -24.05 21.21 -12.21
C LEU A 265 -23.89 20.02 -11.27
N TYR A 266 -23.28 20.26 -10.13
CA TYR A 266 -23.04 19.27 -9.10
C TYR A 266 -23.57 19.76 -7.75
N GLY A 267 -24.16 18.86 -6.98
CA GLY A 267 -24.64 19.09 -5.62
C GLY A 267 -24.00 18.12 -4.65
N TYR A 268 -23.68 18.60 -3.45
CA TYR A 268 -23.03 17.83 -2.40
C TYR A 268 -23.81 17.95 -1.09
N ASP A 269 -23.77 16.91 -0.27
CA ASP A 269 -24.27 17.00 1.10
C ASP A 269 -23.24 17.65 2.04
N GLY A 270 -23.58 17.72 3.33
CA GLY A 270 -22.71 18.31 4.35
C GLY A 270 -21.41 17.53 4.59
N PHE A 271 -21.33 16.26 4.16
CA PHE A 271 -20.13 15.41 4.28
C PHE A 271 -19.27 15.41 3.00
N ASP A 272 -19.48 16.38 2.10
CA ASP A 272 -18.77 16.52 0.82
C ASP A 272 -19.00 15.34 -0.15
N ARG A 273 -20.11 14.61 0.02
CA ARG A 273 -20.51 13.50 -0.86
C ARG A 273 -21.39 14.02 -1.99
N LEU A 274 -21.09 13.61 -3.23
CA LEU A 274 -21.81 14.08 -4.43
C LEU A 274 -23.22 13.51 -4.48
N THR A 275 -24.25 14.29 -4.19
CA THR A 275 -25.65 13.83 -4.16
C THR A 275 -26.41 14.03 -5.46
N HIS A 276 -26.01 15.00 -6.29
CA HIS A 276 -26.73 15.30 -7.52
C HIS A 276 -25.78 15.75 -8.63
N VAL A 277 -26.02 15.29 -9.86
CA VAL A 277 -25.38 15.78 -11.08
C VAL A 277 -26.44 16.06 -12.12
N LYS A 278 -26.35 17.21 -12.78
CA LYS A 278 -27.22 17.56 -13.91
C LYS A 278 -26.38 18.01 -15.10
N ASN A 279 -26.47 17.28 -16.19
CA ASN A 279 -25.80 17.60 -17.45
C ASN A 279 -26.55 18.70 -18.24
N PRO A 280 -25.87 19.38 -19.18
CA PRO A 280 -26.49 20.41 -20.00
C PRO A 280 -27.67 19.91 -20.85
N ASP A 281 -27.66 18.64 -21.25
CA ASP A 281 -28.72 17.99 -22.04
C ASP A 281 -29.96 17.60 -21.20
N GLY A 282 -29.92 17.85 -19.89
CA GLY A 282 -30.99 17.53 -18.95
C GLY A 282 -30.90 16.13 -18.34
N THR A 283 -29.95 15.29 -18.77
CA THR A 283 -29.67 14.03 -18.09
C THR A 283 -29.12 14.28 -16.69
N TYR A 284 -29.41 13.39 -15.75
CA TYR A 284 -29.08 13.60 -14.36
C TYR A 284 -28.76 12.28 -13.63
N MET A 285 -28.03 12.44 -12.52
CA MET A 285 -27.74 11.38 -11.57
C MET A 285 -28.01 11.88 -10.15
N GLU A 286 -28.64 11.05 -9.32
CA GLU A 286 -28.79 11.29 -7.88
C GLU A 286 -28.14 10.15 -7.11
N ASN A 287 -27.44 10.45 -6.03
CA ASN A 287 -26.75 9.46 -5.21
C ASN A 287 -27.22 9.53 -3.76
N ILE A 288 -27.39 8.36 -3.13
CA ILE A 288 -27.74 8.24 -1.72
C ILE A 288 -26.66 7.41 -1.04
N TYR A 289 -26.20 7.89 0.11
CA TYR A 289 -25.13 7.31 0.89
C TYR A 289 -25.66 6.69 2.18
N ASP A 290 -25.07 5.57 2.60
CA ASP A 290 -25.36 4.93 3.88
C ASP A 290 -24.47 5.48 5.01
N ALA A 291 -24.72 5.02 6.24
CA ALA A 291 -23.94 5.39 7.42
C ALA A 291 -22.52 4.79 7.42
N GLU A 292 -22.20 3.89 6.48
CA GLU A 292 -20.83 3.41 6.23
C GLU A 292 -20.10 4.30 5.23
N ASN A 293 -20.68 5.45 4.85
CA ASN A 293 -20.13 6.42 3.92
C ASN A 293 -19.98 5.90 2.48
N LEU A 294 -20.72 4.84 2.12
CA LEU A 294 -20.71 4.27 0.79
C LEU A 294 -21.98 4.68 0.03
N ARG A 295 -21.84 4.93 -1.28
CA ARG A 295 -22.98 5.14 -2.17
C ARG A 295 -23.79 3.86 -2.27
N SER A 296 -24.88 3.80 -1.53
CA SER A 296 -25.77 2.64 -1.48
C SER A 296 -26.76 2.62 -2.64
N ILE A 297 -27.12 3.80 -3.19
CA ILE A 297 -28.07 3.94 -4.30
C ILE A 297 -27.58 4.98 -5.30
N SER A 298 -27.82 4.74 -6.58
CA SER A 298 -27.80 5.75 -7.65
C SER A 298 -29.10 5.73 -8.44
N ILE A 299 -29.55 6.92 -8.86
CA ILE A 299 -30.71 7.11 -9.74
C ILE A 299 -30.22 7.82 -10.99
N GLU A 300 -30.22 7.13 -12.13
CA GLU A 300 -29.68 7.60 -13.40
C GLU A 300 -30.82 7.84 -14.39
N ASN A 301 -31.19 9.11 -14.64
CA ASN A 301 -32.35 9.43 -15.48
C ASN A 301 -33.63 8.67 -15.07
N GLY A 302 -33.83 8.45 -13.77
CA GLY A 302 -34.94 7.67 -13.21
C GLY A 302 -34.70 6.17 -13.10
N LYS A 303 -33.58 5.62 -13.63
CA LYS A 303 -33.19 4.22 -13.44
C LYS A 303 -32.56 4.04 -12.06
N TYR A 304 -33.22 3.25 -11.22
CA TYR A 304 -32.78 2.93 -9.86
C TYR A 304 -31.73 1.81 -9.85
N ASN A 305 -30.64 2.01 -9.11
CA ASN A 305 -29.62 1.00 -8.87
C ASN A 305 -29.24 1.01 -7.39
N ARG A 306 -29.23 -0.17 -6.74
CA ARG A 306 -28.79 -0.32 -5.35
C ARG A 306 -27.60 -1.26 -5.27
N TYR A 307 -26.62 -0.90 -4.46
CA TYR A 307 -25.36 -1.62 -4.32
C TYR A 307 -25.28 -2.30 -2.95
N VAL A 308 -24.90 -3.58 -2.96
CA VAL A 308 -24.58 -4.34 -1.74
C VAL A 308 -23.07 -4.49 -1.64
N TYR A 309 -22.48 -3.94 -0.59
CA TYR A 309 -21.04 -3.94 -0.38
C TYR A 309 -20.59 -5.01 0.61
N SER A 310 -19.56 -5.78 0.23
CA SER A 310 -18.72 -6.56 1.14
C SER A 310 -17.43 -5.79 1.38
N GLY A 311 -17.31 -5.15 2.55
CA GLY A 311 -16.27 -4.13 2.76
C GLY A 311 -16.52 -2.92 1.89
N SER A 312 -15.50 -2.45 1.18
CA SER A 312 -15.59 -1.37 0.18
C SER A 312 -15.92 -1.84 -1.23
N SER A 313 -15.99 -3.16 -1.46
CA SER A 313 -16.24 -3.75 -2.77
C SER A 313 -17.71 -4.12 -2.98
N ILE A 314 -18.24 -3.79 -4.16
CA ILE A 314 -19.59 -4.20 -4.56
C ILE A 314 -19.60 -5.72 -4.80
N ALA A 315 -20.44 -6.41 -4.03
CA ALA A 315 -20.71 -7.85 -4.16
C ALA A 315 -21.86 -8.13 -5.12
N CYS A 316 -22.90 -7.29 -5.11
CA CYS A 316 -23.96 -7.34 -6.10
C CYS A 316 -24.69 -6.00 -6.27
N GLU A 317 -25.35 -5.85 -7.42
CA GLU A 317 -26.33 -4.81 -7.71
C GLU A 317 -27.73 -5.41 -7.67
N VAL A 318 -28.66 -4.70 -7.03
CA VAL A 318 -30.07 -5.08 -6.92
C VAL A 318 -30.98 -3.94 -7.36
N ASP A 319 -32.21 -4.27 -7.74
CA ASP A 319 -33.26 -3.29 -8.02
C ASP A 319 -33.93 -2.77 -6.72
N GLU A 320 -34.97 -1.95 -6.88
CA GLU A 320 -35.69 -1.33 -5.77
C GLU A 320 -36.34 -2.37 -4.83
N ASP A 321 -36.82 -3.48 -5.41
CA ASP A 321 -37.53 -4.59 -4.77
C ASP A 321 -36.58 -5.69 -4.25
N TRP A 322 -35.26 -5.43 -4.24
CA TRP A 322 -34.21 -6.39 -3.87
C TRP A 322 -34.06 -7.58 -4.82
N GLY A 323 -34.56 -7.48 -6.04
CA GLY A 323 -34.26 -8.41 -7.14
C GLY A 323 -32.80 -8.27 -7.57
N LEU A 324 -32.12 -9.41 -7.79
CA LEU A 324 -30.73 -9.42 -8.24
C LEU A 324 -30.64 -8.91 -9.69
N LYS A 325 -29.82 -7.89 -9.93
CA LYS A 325 -29.44 -7.45 -11.28
C LYS A 325 -28.14 -8.12 -11.70
N ASP A 326 -27.09 -7.91 -10.91
CA ASP A 326 -25.75 -8.42 -11.21
C ASP A 326 -25.08 -8.93 -9.92
N ARG A 327 -24.59 -10.16 -9.91
CA ARG A 327 -23.66 -10.68 -8.90
C ARG A 327 -22.23 -10.51 -9.39
N ILE A 328 -21.33 -10.03 -8.53
CA ILE A 328 -19.93 -9.77 -8.84
C ILE A 328 -19.04 -10.72 -8.03
N VAL A 329 -18.15 -11.42 -8.72
CA VAL A 329 -17.14 -12.29 -8.10
C VAL A 329 -15.79 -11.60 -8.20
N ARG A 330 -15.13 -11.47 -7.05
CA ARG A 330 -13.82 -10.83 -6.94
C ARG A 330 -12.80 -11.80 -6.37
N GLY A 331 -11.57 -11.73 -6.87
CA GLY A 331 -10.37 -12.26 -6.26
C GLY A 331 -9.47 -11.09 -5.88
N HIS A 332 -8.24 -11.07 -6.42
CA HIS A 332 -7.40 -9.86 -6.41
C HIS A 332 -7.97 -8.74 -7.30
N THR A 333 -8.68 -9.13 -8.35
CA THR A 333 -9.39 -8.26 -9.29
C THR A 333 -10.84 -8.69 -9.42
N ILE A 334 -11.62 -7.99 -10.26
CA ILE A 334 -12.93 -8.48 -10.68
C ILE A 334 -12.71 -9.65 -11.65
N LEU A 335 -13.33 -10.78 -11.35
CA LEU A 335 -13.18 -12.01 -12.12
C LEU A 335 -14.40 -12.28 -13.01
N GLN A 336 -15.59 -12.13 -12.43
CA GLN A 336 -16.83 -12.54 -13.08
C GLN A 336 -18.01 -11.63 -12.67
N LYS A 337 -18.93 -11.44 -13.61
CA LYS A 337 -20.29 -10.93 -13.42
C LYS A 337 -21.27 -12.05 -13.76
N GLU A 338 -22.30 -12.24 -12.97
CA GLU A 338 -23.47 -13.08 -13.31
C GLU A 338 -24.71 -12.19 -13.30
N ASP A 339 -25.45 -12.14 -14.42
CA ASP A 339 -26.64 -11.30 -14.53
C ASP A 339 -27.90 -11.96 -13.92
N SER A 340 -29.03 -11.28 -14.02
CA SER A 340 -30.32 -11.78 -13.53
C SER A 340 -30.80 -13.07 -14.23
N ASN A 341 -30.33 -13.35 -15.44
CA ASN A 341 -30.65 -14.55 -16.22
C ASN A 341 -29.73 -15.73 -15.92
N LYS A 342 -28.74 -15.56 -15.03
CA LYS A 342 -27.68 -16.53 -14.73
C LYS A 342 -26.65 -16.67 -15.84
N ASP A 343 -26.58 -15.71 -16.76
CA ASP A 343 -25.51 -15.65 -17.74
C ASP A 343 -24.24 -15.11 -17.08
N ALA A 344 -23.15 -15.85 -17.26
CA ALA A 344 -21.85 -15.52 -16.68
C ALA A 344 -20.96 -14.82 -17.71
N TYR A 345 -20.39 -13.70 -17.29
CA TYR A 345 -19.43 -12.92 -18.04
C TYR A 345 -18.12 -12.81 -17.28
N TYR A 346 -17.01 -12.96 -17.97
CA TYR A 346 -15.68 -13.03 -17.38
C TYR A 346 -14.87 -11.80 -17.76
N TYR A 347 -14.28 -11.16 -16.76
CA TYR A 347 -13.52 -9.93 -16.94
C TYR A 347 -12.10 -10.24 -17.40
N ILE A 348 -11.68 -9.55 -18.45
CA ILE A 348 -10.31 -9.52 -18.94
C ILE A 348 -9.71 -8.19 -18.53
N HIS A 349 -8.53 -8.23 -17.93
CA HIS A 349 -7.86 -7.03 -17.47
C HIS A 349 -6.37 -7.02 -17.81
N ASN A 350 -5.78 -5.81 -17.77
CA ASN A 350 -4.33 -5.62 -17.82
C ASN A 350 -3.72 -5.69 -16.40
N ALA A 351 -2.42 -5.44 -16.27
CA ALA A 351 -1.72 -5.44 -14.98
C ALA A 351 -2.11 -4.27 -14.08
N HIS A 352 -2.58 -3.15 -14.65
CA HIS A 352 -3.13 -2.01 -13.89
C HIS A 352 -4.48 -2.34 -13.23
N GLY A 353 -5.17 -3.38 -13.71
CA GLY A 353 -6.51 -3.75 -13.30
C GLY A 353 -7.62 -3.15 -14.18
N ASP A 354 -7.25 -2.46 -15.27
CA ASP A 354 -8.24 -1.93 -16.21
C ASP A 354 -8.97 -3.06 -16.92
N ILE A 355 -10.30 -2.98 -16.95
CA ILE A 355 -11.11 -3.92 -17.73
C ILE A 355 -10.94 -3.60 -19.21
N THR A 356 -10.31 -4.49 -19.97
CA THR A 356 -10.08 -4.33 -21.42
C THR A 356 -11.10 -5.09 -22.28
N ALA A 357 -11.69 -6.15 -21.73
CA ALA A 357 -12.77 -6.90 -22.39
C ALA A 357 -13.62 -7.69 -21.38
N LEU A 358 -14.82 -8.10 -21.82
CA LEU A 358 -15.60 -9.16 -21.17
C LEU A 358 -15.82 -10.28 -22.18
N THR A 359 -15.79 -11.53 -21.73
CA THR A 359 -16.23 -12.69 -22.51
C THR A 359 -17.48 -13.32 -21.93
N ASP A 360 -18.28 -13.97 -22.76
CA ASP A 360 -19.33 -14.86 -22.28
C ASP A 360 -18.77 -16.22 -21.79
N GLY A 361 -19.66 -17.13 -21.38
CA GLY A 361 -19.29 -18.48 -20.94
C GLY A 361 -18.72 -19.40 -22.03
N MET A 362 -18.79 -19.01 -23.31
CA MET A 362 -18.16 -19.72 -24.43
C MET A 362 -16.78 -19.13 -24.79
N GLY A 363 -16.38 -18.03 -24.16
CA GLY A 363 -15.13 -17.33 -24.43
C GLY A 363 -15.23 -16.29 -25.56
N GLU A 364 -16.44 -16.00 -26.06
CA GLU A 364 -16.64 -14.96 -27.08
C GLU A 364 -16.60 -13.57 -26.45
N VAL A 365 -15.88 -12.64 -27.08
CA VAL A 365 -15.73 -11.28 -26.57
C VAL A 365 -17.01 -10.49 -26.80
N VAL A 366 -17.70 -10.13 -25.72
CA VAL A 366 -18.97 -9.38 -25.75
C VAL A 366 -18.76 -7.88 -25.57
N ASN A 367 -17.75 -7.47 -24.80
CA ASN A 367 -17.39 -6.08 -24.61
C ASN A 367 -15.88 -5.85 -24.84
N ARG A 368 -15.51 -4.65 -25.26
CA ARG A 368 -14.12 -4.20 -25.40
C ARG A 368 -13.99 -2.72 -25.02
N TYR A 369 -12.91 -2.41 -24.31
CA TYR A 369 -12.58 -1.04 -23.90
C TYR A 369 -11.13 -0.72 -24.20
N SER A 370 -10.89 0.52 -24.64
CA SER A 370 -9.56 1.11 -24.69
C SER A 370 -9.57 2.41 -23.90
N TYR A 371 -8.46 2.70 -23.24
CA TYR A 371 -8.31 3.90 -22.41
C TYR A 371 -7.08 4.70 -22.82
N ASP A 372 -7.15 6.02 -22.64
CA ASP A 372 -5.93 6.82 -22.52
C ASP A 372 -5.24 6.55 -21.17
N ALA A 373 -4.07 7.15 -20.96
CA ALA A 373 -3.26 6.90 -19.76
C ALA A 373 -3.92 7.31 -18.45
N PHE A 374 -4.93 8.18 -18.49
CA PHE A 374 -5.67 8.66 -17.33
C PHE A 374 -7.09 8.06 -17.26
N GLY A 375 -7.39 7.01 -18.02
CA GLY A 375 -8.64 6.27 -17.91
C GLY A 375 -9.82 6.86 -18.68
N ASN A 376 -9.61 7.84 -19.59
CA ASN A 376 -10.67 8.22 -20.52
C ASN A 376 -10.88 7.09 -21.51
N ILE A 377 -12.14 6.69 -21.69
CA ILE A 377 -12.50 5.67 -22.68
C ILE A 377 -12.32 6.27 -24.08
N SER A 378 -11.36 5.74 -24.83
CA SER A 378 -11.05 6.19 -26.20
C SER A 378 -11.80 5.38 -27.26
N ASP A 379 -12.09 4.12 -26.95
CA ASP A 379 -12.87 3.20 -27.80
C ASP A 379 -13.67 2.24 -26.92
N CYS A 380 -14.90 1.95 -27.34
CA CYS A 380 -15.85 1.20 -26.53
C CYS A 380 -16.81 0.41 -27.42
N VAL A 381 -16.88 -0.90 -27.20
CA VAL A 381 -17.91 -1.77 -27.76
C VAL A 381 -18.59 -2.47 -26.59
N GLU A 382 -19.89 -2.26 -26.42
CA GLU A 382 -20.68 -2.90 -25.38
C GLU A 382 -21.90 -3.57 -25.97
N THR A 383 -21.99 -4.88 -25.80
CA THR A 383 -23.21 -5.65 -26.08
C THR A 383 -23.94 -6.03 -24.79
N VAL A 384 -23.23 -6.01 -23.66
CA VAL A 384 -23.74 -6.28 -22.32
C VAL A 384 -23.43 -5.10 -21.41
N ASP A 385 -24.41 -4.68 -20.60
CA ASP A 385 -24.23 -3.59 -19.63
C ASP A 385 -23.12 -3.95 -18.63
N ASN A 386 -22.21 -3.01 -18.37
CA ASN A 386 -21.11 -3.20 -17.45
C ASN A 386 -20.71 -1.87 -16.80
N ARG A 387 -20.62 -1.85 -15.47
CA ARG A 387 -20.23 -0.64 -14.72
C ARG A 387 -18.75 -0.56 -14.39
N PHE A 388 -18.02 -1.68 -14.41
CA PHE A 388 -16.61 -1.70 -13.99
C PHE A 388 -15.68 -1.50 -15.19
N LYS A 389 -14.79 -0.50 -15.13
CA LYS A 389 -13.95 -0.06 -16.26
C LYS A 389 -12.48 0.10 -15.85
N TYR A 390 -11.93 1.29 -15.97
CA TYR A 390 -10.55 1.62 -15.60
C TYR A 390 -10.28 1.28 -14.13
N SER A 391 -9.12 0.68 -13.85
CA SER A 391 -8.73 0.14 -12.54
C SER A 391 -9.73 -0.83 -11.89
N GLY A 392 -10.69 -1.37 -12.65
CA GLY A 392 -11.77 -2.19 -12.10
C GLY A 392 -12.77 -1.39 -11.26
N GLU A 393 -12.80 -0.07 -11.42
CA GLU A 393 -13.64 0.83 -10.63
C GLU A 393 -14.96 1.15 -11.32
N LEU A 394 -15.94 1.56 -10.51
CA LEU A 394 -17.29 1.84 -10.99
C LEU A 394 -17.32 3.16 -11.77
N HIS A 395 -17.63 3.05 -13.06
CA HIS A 395 -17.81 4.16 -13.98
C HIS A 395 -19.29 4.53 -14.10
N ASP A 396 -19.60 5.80 -13.91
CA ASP A 396 -20.93 6.36 -14.02
C ASP A 396 -21.19 6.82 -15.47
N PRO A 397 -22.09 6.16 -16.24
CA PRO A 397 -22.28 6.46 -17.66
C PRO A 397 -22.91 7.83 -17.91
N VAL A 398 -23.65 8.38 -16.94
CA VAL A 398 -24.26 9.71 -17.06
C VAL A 398 -23.23 10.82 -16.86
N THR A 399 -22.29 10.65 -15.92
CA THR A 399 -21.37 11.72 -15.51
C THR A 399 -19.99 11.58 -16.14
N HIS A 400 -19.67 10.39 -16.66
CA HIS A 400 -18.36 9.99 -17.17
C HIS A 400 -17.25 10.10 -16.11
N GLN A 401 -17.57 9.73 -14.88
CA GLN A 401 -16.69 9.79 -13.71
C GLN A 401 -16.56 8.42 -13.07
N TYR A 402 -15.49 8.24 -12.31
CA TYR A 402 -15.27 7.06 -11.49
C TYR A 402 -15.61 7.34 -10.04
N TYR A 403 -16.45 6.49 -9.45
CA TYR A 403 -16.76 6.54 -8.03
C TYR A 403 -15.69 5.77 -7.25
N LEU A 404 -14.85 6.51 -6.52
CA LEU A 404 -13.76 5.96 -5.72
C LEU A 404 -14.08 6.14 -4.23
N ARG A 405 -15.30 5.76 -3.82
CA ARG A 405 -15.76 5.83 -2.42
C ARG A 405 -15.78 7.25 -1.87
N ALA A 406 -14.69 7.73 -1.29
CA ALA A 406 -14.64 9.06 -0.70
C ALA A 406 -14.76 10.20 -1.72
N ARG A 407 -14.27 9.99 -2.95
CA ARG A 407 -14.23 11.04 -3.99
C ARG A 407 -14.60 10.51 -5.37
N TYR A 408 -14.88 11.45 -6.26
CA TYR A 408 -15.09 11.18 -7.68
C TYR A 408 -13.86 11.60 -8.47
N TYR A 409 -13.40 10.68 -9.32
CA TYR A 409 -12.32 10.92 -10.27
C TYR A 409 -12.89 11.26 -11.64
N ASN A 410 -12.45 12.37 -12.21
CA ASN A 410 -12.81 12.79 -13.57
C ASN A 410 -11.63 12.55 -14.52
N PRO A 411 -11.68 11.52 -15.37
CA PRO A 411 -10.56 11.19 -16.26
C PRO A 411 -10.33 12.28 -17.31
N SER A 412 -11.36 13.05 -17.71
CA SER A 412 -11.25 14.07 -18.78
C SER A 412 -10.37 15.26 -18.41
N ILE A 413 -10.14 15.45 -17.11
CA ILE A 413 -9.22 16.45 -16.54
C ILE A 413 -8.12 15.79 -15.69
N GLY A 414 -8.12 14.46 -15.58
CA GLY A 414 -7.12 13.67 -14.88
C GLY A 414 -6.99 13.99 -13.39
N ARG A 415 -8.09 14.30 -12.70
CA ARG A 415 -8.06 14.69 -11.29
C ARG A 415 -9.35 14.42 -10.52
N PHE A 416 -9.27 14.51 -9.19
CA PHE A 416 -10.43 14.46 -8.29
C PHE A 416 -11.28 15.73 -8.37
N MET A 417 -12.57 15.58 -8.09
CA MET A 417 -13.55 16.67 -8.10
C MET A 417 -13.72 17.34 -6.74
N GLN A 418 -13.30 16.67 -5.67
CA GLN A 418 -13.34 17.17 -4.30
C GLN A 418 -11.94 17.30 -3.73
N GLU A 419 -11.78 18.24 -2.81
CA GLU A 419 -10.57 18.37 -1.99
C GLU A 419 -10.39 17.11 -1.14
N ASP A 420 -9.18 16.56 -1.10
CA ASP A 420 -8.90 15.37 -0.28
C ASP A 420 -9.09 15.65 1.20
N SER A 421 -10.00 14.95 1.88
CA SER A 421 -10.06 15.04 3.34
C SER A 421 -8.85 14.39 4.01
N PHE A 422 -8.16 13.47 3.32
CA PHE A 422 -6.88 12.92 3.74
C PHE A 422 -5.72 13.80 3.28
N ARG A 423 -4.86 14.20 4.22
CA ARG A 423 -3.73 15.11 3.94
C ARG A 423 -2.37 14.41 3.81
N GLY A 424 -2.35 13.07 3.81
CA GLY A 424 -1.10 12.31 3.79
C GLY A 424 -0.59 11.91 2.40
N ASP A 425 -1.38 12.02 1.33
CA ASP A 425 -0.97 11.63 -0.04
C ASP A 425 -0.38 12.79 -0.88
N GLY A 426 -0.06 13.91 -0.22
CA GLY A 426 0.66 15.04 -0.82
C GLY A 426 -0.01 16.39 -0.56
N LEU A 427 0.66 17.45 -1.00
CA LEU A 427 0.20 18.83 -0.81
C LEU A 427 -0.86 19.27 -1.84
N ASN A 428 -0.96 18.55 -2.96
CA ASN A 428 -2.01 18.79 -3.95
C ASN A 428 -3.18 17.84 -3.71
N LEU A 429 -4.25 18.41 -3.18
CA LEU A 429 -5.38 17.68 -2.62
C LEU A 429 -6.41 17.26 -3.69
N TYR A 430 -6.08 17.44 -4.97
CA TYR A 430 -6.92 17.08 -6.10
C TYR A 430 -6.21 16.14 -7.08
N THR A 431 -4.89 15.99 -6.98
CA THR A 431 -4.12 15.18 -7.93
C THR A 431 -4.54 13.73 -7.86
N TYR A 432 -4.83 13.13 -9.02
CA TYR A 432 -5.03 11.69 -9.09
C TYR A 432 -3.68 10.98 -9.08
N VAL A 433 -3.46 10.13 -8.08
CA VAL A 433 -2.34 9.19 -7.96
C VAL A 433 -0.95 9.76 -8.28
N ALA A 434 -0.70 10.98 -7.77
CA ALA A 434 0.54 11.73 -7.99
C ALA A 434 0.94 11.91 -9.47
N ASN A 435 -0.04 11.96 -10.39
CA ASN A 435 0.17 12.02 -11.84
C ASN A 435 0.95 10.84 -12.44
N ASN A 436 0.93 9.68 -11.79
CA ASN A 436 1.45 8.43 -12.36
C ASN A 436 0.37 7.34 -12.39
N PRO A 437 -0.66 7.51 -13.26
CA PRO A 437 -1.82 6.64 -13.39
C PRO A 437 -1.52 5.31 -14.10
N ILE A 438 -0.25 4.99 -14.30
CA ILE A 438 0.21 3.72 -14.87
C ILE A 438 0.78 2.83 -13.76
N LYS A 439 1.39 3.44 -12.75
CA LYS A 439 1.98 2.75 -11.60
C LYS A 439 1.02 2.64 -10.41
N TYR A 440 0.07 3.55 -10.31
CA TYR A 440 -0.76 3.69 -9.12
C TYR A 440 -2.25 3.75 -9.45
N ILE A 441 -3.05 3.15 -8.58
CA ILE A 441 -4.51 3.28 -8.53
C ILE A 441 -4.90 4.01 -7.24
N ASP A 442 -6.13 4.52 -7.13
CA ASP A 442 -6.69 4.97 -5.84
C ASP A 442 -8.01 4.25 -5.59
N PRO A 443 -8.01 3.16 -4.81
CA PRO A 443 -9.24 2.46 -4.50
C PRO A 443 -10.12 3.28 -3.54
N THR A 444 -9.56 3.92 -2.53
CA THR A 444 -10.37 4.51 -1.44
C THR A 444 -10.91 5.91 -1.75
N GLY A 445 -10.35 6.54 -2.77
CA GLY A 445 -10.48 7.96 -3.04
C GLY A 445 -9.72 8.81 -2.02
N HIS A 446 -8.79 8.27 -1.25
CA HIS A 446 -7.97 9.02 -0.29
C HIS A 446 -6.48 8.87 -0.56
N CYS A 447 -6.05 7.72 -1.06
CA CYS A 447 -4.63 7.46 -1.23
C CYS A 447 -4.34 6.57 -2.41
N LYS A 448 -3.29 6.93 -3.12
CA LYS A 448 -2.74 6.07 -4.15
C LYS A 448 -2.13 4.78 -3.56
N GLU A 449 -2.32 3.68 -4.27
CA GLU A 449 -1.72 2.38 -4.01
C GLU A 449 -0.94 1.94 -5.25
N GLY A 450 0.21 1.29 -5.02
CA GLY A 450 1.01 0.74 -6.12
C GLY A 450 0.32 -0.45 -6.76
N VAL A 451 0.45 -0.57 -8.08
CA VAL A 451 0.01 -1.72 -8.88
C VAL A 451 0.96 -2.89 -8.60
N ASN A 452 0.83 -3.50 -7.43
CA ASN A 452 1.62 -4.66 -7.04
C ASN A 452 0.69 -5.86 -6.90
N PHE A 453 0.75 -6.80 -7.86
CA PHE A 453 0.20 -8.15 -7.70
C PHE A 453 1.12 -9.06 -6.89
N ILE A 454 1.92 -8.48 -5.99
CA ILE A 454 2.55 -9.25 -4.92
C ILE A 454 1.45 -9.47 -3.92
N ASP A 455 0.92 -10.70 -3.83
CA ASP A 455 0.60 -11.47 -2.62
C ASP A 455 0.44 -10.75 -1.25
N SER A 456 -0.13 -9.55 -1.27
CA SER A 456 -0.37 -8.68 -0.13
C SER A 456 -1.87 -8.50 0.09
N ILE A 457 -2.67 -9.34 -0.56
CA ILE A 457 -4.09 -9.47 -0.27
C ILE A 457 -4.41 -10.91 0.17
N GLY A 458 -3.62 -11.38 1.14
CA GLY A 458 -4.06 -12.37 2.12
C GLY A 458 -4.99 -11.79 3.20
N ASN A 459 -5.43 -10.52 3.05
CA ASN A 459 -6.27 -9.79 4.02
C ASN A 459 -7.50 -9.02 3.46
N ALA A 460 -7.75 -8.89 2.14
CA ALA A 460 -8.99 -8.19 1.68
C ALA A 460 -10.28 -9.01 1.79
N LEU A 461 -10.22 -10.22 2.33
CA LEU A 461 -11.41 -10.90 2.82
C LEU A 461 -11.20 -11.37 4.26
N GLY A 462 -10.56 -10.52 5.06
CA GLY A 462 -10.40 -10.71 6.49
C GLY A 462 -10.62 -9.39 7.19
N ILE A 463 -11.69 -8.67 6.83
CA ILE A 463 -12.11 -7.50 7.59
C ILE A 463 -12.33 -7.99 9.02
N ASN A 464 -11.38 -7.66 9.89
CA ASN A 464 -11.67 -7.56 11.29
C ASN A 464 -12.62 -6.37 11.38
N LEU A 465 -13.93 -6.63 11.34
CA LEU A 465 -14.94 -5.59 11.45
C LEU A 465 -14.77 -4.77 12.74
N ASN A 466 -14.02 -5.28 13.72
CA ASN A 466 -13.69 -4.51 14.90
C ASN A 466 -12.73 -3.33 14.62
N GLY A 467 -11.97 -3.35 13.52
CA GLY A 467 -11.12 -2.23 13.08
C GLY A 467 -11.88 -1.26 12.17
N ILE A 468 -12.55 -1.77 11.14
CA ILE A 468 -13.34 -0.95 10.19
C ILE A 468 -14.52 -0.26 10.87
N ILE A 469 -15.02 -0.76 12.00
CA ILE A 469 -16.22 -0.19 12.62
C ILE A 469 -16.01 0.46 14.00
N ARG A 470 -14.78 0.42 14.52
CA ARG A 470 -14.38 1.44 15.49
C ARG A 470 -14.25 2.82 14.82
N LYS A 471 -14.14 2.88 13.49
CA LYS A 471 -13.72 4.07 12.75
C LYS A 471 -14.68 4.36 11.60
N ILE A 472 -15.47 5.42 11.73
CA ILE A 472 -16.34 5.90 10.65
C ILE A 472 -15.47 6.58 9.58
N PRO A 473 -15.66 6.27 8.29
CA PRO A 473 -14.94 6.94 7.20
C PRO A 473 -15.13 8.46 7.28
N GLY A 474 -14.02 9.20 7.22
CA GLY A 474 -14.01 10.67 7.35
C GLY A 474 -13.80 11.22 8.77
N VAL A 475 -13.47 10.38 9.76
CA VAL A 475 -13.15 10.84 11.14
C VAL A 475 -11.73 10.45 11.57
N ASP A 476 -11.15 9.40 11.00
CA ASP A 476 -9.81 8.91 11.37
C ASP A 476 -8.95 8.69 10.12
N TRP A 477 -8.47 9.82 9.59
CA TRP A 477 -7.65 10.00 8.38
C TRP A 477 -6.45 9.05 8.27
N ILE A 478 -5.94 8.50 9.37
CA ILE A 478 -4.83 7.54 9.34
C ILE A 478 -5.30 6.14 8.93
N SER A 479 -6.56 5.74 9.14
CA SER A 479 -6.99 4.36 8.85
C SER A 479 -7.35 4.14 7.38
N ASP A 480 -7.90 5.15 6.71
CA ASP A 480 -8.41 5.06 5.32
C ASP A 480 -7.28 4.82 4.29
N CYS A 481 -6.02 5.01 4.72
CA CYS A 481 -4.81 4.72 3.93
C CYS A 481 -4.00 3.55 4.50
N PHE A 482 -4.35 3.08 5.69
CA PHE A 482 -3.65 2.04 6.44
C PHE A 482 -4.59 0.87 6.80
N ASP A 483 -5.46 0.47 5.87
CA ASP A 483 -6.12 -0.85 5.92
C ASP A 483 -5.12 -2.04 5.90
N ASN A 484 -3.82 -1.75 5.99
CA ASN A 484 -2.72 -2.69 6.18
C ASN A 484 -1.86 -2.50 7.45
N ILE A 485 -2.21 -1.64 8.42
CA ILE A 485 -1.50 -1.60 9.73
C ILE A 485 -2.49 -1.52 10.90
N VAL A 486 -2.53 -2.60 11.68
CA VAL A 486 -3.21 -2.67 12.98
C VAL A 486 -2.44 -1.80 13.98
N TRP A 487 -3.08 -0.77 14.53
CA TRP A 487 -2.62 -0.08 15.73
C TRP A 487 -3.59 -0.39 16.87
N PRO A 488 -3.15 -1.00 17.98
CA PRO A 488 -3.98 -1.22 19.15
C PRO A 488 -4.03 0.07 19.99
N ASP A 489 -5.23 0.49 20.34
CA ASP A 489 -5.44 1.50 21.37
C ASP A 489 -5.01 0.95 22.74
N SER A 490 -4.35 1.82 23.52
CA SER A 490 -3.80 1.65 24.88
C SER A 490 -2.36 1.13 24.99
N GLY A 491 -1.56 1.87 25.76
CA GLY A 491 -0.10 1.74 25.90
C GLY A 491 0.40 0.47 26.58
N ASP A 492 -0.47 -0.44 27.02
CA ASP A 492 -0.07 -1.75 27.57
C ASP A 492 -0.32 -2.89 26.56
N ALA A 493 -1.01 -2.63 25.44
CA ALA A 493 -1.33 -3.63 24.42
C ALA A 493 -0.25 -3.75 23.33
N TRP A 494 0.74 -2.85 23.29
CA TRP A 494 1.84 -2.88 22.32
C TRP A 494 2.76 -4.09 22.55
N ASP A 495 3.10 -4.37 23.81
CA ASP A 495 3.99 -5.48 24.16
C ASP A 495 3.31 -6.84 23.96
N ASP A 496 2.01 -6.95 24.25
CA ASP A 496 1.22 -8.18 24.05
C ASP A 496 0.80 -8.40 22.59
N MET A 497 0.61 -7.33 21.80
CA MET A 497 0.30 -7.45 20.37
C MET A 497 1.54 -7.84 19.57
N VAL A 498 2.69 -7.24 19.84
CA VAL A 498 3.97 -7.67 19.23
C VAL A 498 4.26 -9.12 19.65
N ALA A 499 4.05 -9.48 20.91
CA ALA A 499 4.19 -10.86 21.35
C ALA A 499 3.19 -11.83 20.68
N SER A 500 1.95 -11.42 20.41
CA SER A 500 0.90 -12.30 19.83
C SER A 500 0.92 -12.39 18.30
N ILE A 501 1.38 -11.35 17.61
CA ILE A 501 1.65 -11.34 16.16
C ILE A 501 2.84 -12.24 15.85
N TYR A 502 3.91 -12.16 16.65
CA TYR A 502 5.01 -13.11 16.54
C TYR A 502 4.58 -14.53 16.90
N LYS A 503 3.75 -14.73 17.95
CA LYS A 503 3.33 -16.05 18.43
C LYS A 503 2.36 -16.85 17.55
N ASN A 504 1.72 -16.23 16.54
CA ASN A 504 0.65 -16.87 15.76
C ASN A 504 0.94 -17.03 14.26
N THR A 505 2.14 -16.67 13.79
CA THR A 505 2.54 -16.98 12.42
C THR A 505 2.71 -18.49 12.23
N PRO A 506 2.40 -19.05 11.03
CA PRO A 506 2.67 -20.46 10.73
C PRO A 506 4.14 -20.85 10.91
N ILE A 507 5.05 -19.89 10.69
CA ILE A 507 6.49 -20.02 10.99
C ILE A 507 6.71 -20.17 12.50
N TYR A 508 6.03 -19.39 13.34
CA TYR A 508 6.11 -19.51 14.80
C TYR A 508 5.43 -20.77 15.36
N LYS A 509 4.30 -21.23 14.80
CA LYS A 509 3.67 -22.49 15.23
C LYS A 509 4.44 -23.73 14.76
N TRP A 510 4.98 -23.71 13.55
CA TRP A 510 5.98 -24.69 13.08
C TRP A 510 7.24 -24.64 13.96
N TYR A 511 7.67 -23.44 14.39
CA TYR A 511 8.75 -23.21 15.35
C TYR A 511 8.43 -23.74 16.76
N VAL A 512 7.21 -23.59 17.31
CA VAL A 512 6.81 -24.16 18.63
C VAL A 512 6.69 -25.68 18.58
N GLU A 513 6.17 -26.25 17.49
CA GLU A 513 6.04 -27.70 17.32
C GLU A 513 7.40 -28.38 17.05
N GLN A 514 8.41 -27.66 16.54
CA GLN A 514 9.79 -28.16 16.34
C GLN A 514 10.74 -27.86 17.52
N THR A 515 10.41 -26.92 18.41
CA THR A 515 11.28 -26.49 19.53
C THR A 515 11.09 -27.30 20.81
N GLN A 516 10.01 -28.08 20.95
CA GLN A 516 9.86 -28.97 22.11
C GLN A 516 10.87 -30.13 22.16
N GLU A 517 11.64 -30.38 21.09
CA GLU A 517 12.64 -31.45 21.08
C GLU A 517 14.09 -31.05 20.71
N ARG A 518 14.40 -29.84 20.19
CA ARG A 518 15.76 -29.59 19.61
C ARG A 518 16.45 -28.23 19.82
N GLY A 519 15.85 -27.23 20.48
CA GLY A 519 16.54 -25.97 20.87
C GLY A 519 16.78 -24.93 19.76
N LEU A 520 16.88 -23.66 20.18
CA LEU A 520 16.82 -22.40 19.41
C LEU A 520 17.83 -22.08 18.25
N PRO A 521 19.02 -22.66 18.04
CA PRO A 521 20.04 -22.00 17.19
C PRO A 521 20.16 -22.41 15.70
N TRP A 522 19.25 -23.20 15.11
CA TRP A 522 19.53 -23.77 13.77
C TRP A 522 19.08 -22.92 12.57
N ILE A 523 18.15 -21.96 12.73
CA ILE A 523 17.45 -21.31 11.58
C ILE A 523 17.97 -19.91 11.20
N PHE A 524 18.73 -19.21 12.06
CA PHE A 524 19.45 -17.97 11.70
C PHE A 524 20.98 -18.12 11.64
N GLY A 525 21.45 -19.36 11.76
CA GLY A 525 22.88 -19.64 11.82
C GLY A 525 23.57 -19.15 13.08
N PHE A 526 22.90 -18.73 14.16
CA PHE A 526 23.61 -18.35 15.39
C PHE A 526 24.00 -19.58 16.22
N TYR A 527 25.04 -19.46 17.04
CA TYR A 527 25.34 -20.43 18.10
C TYR A 527 25.51 -19.70 19.43
N ARG A 528 25.23 -20.43 20.52
CA ARG A 528 25.35 -19.90 21.87
C ARG A 528 26.70 -20.31 22.46
N ASP A 529 27.47 -19.35 22.97
CA ASP A 529 28.72 -19.63 23.67
C ASP A 529 28.48 -20.09 25.13
N GLN A 530 29.56 -20.40 25.85
CA GLN A 530 29.49 -20.87 27.25
C GLN A 530 29.03 -19.79 28.23
N SER A 531 29.22 -18.52 27.87
CA SER A 531 28.80 -17.34 28.66
C SER A 531 27.34 -16.96 28.40
N GLY A 532 26.70 -17.63 27.42
CA GLY A 532 25.31 -17.45 27.08
C GLY A 532 25.05 -16.43 25.98
N ASN A 533 26.09 -15.87 25.35
CA ASN A 533 25.98 -14.94 24.23
C ASN A 533 25.71 -15.69 22.92
N TYR A 534 25.10 -15.01 21.96
CA TYR A 534 24.81 -15.55 20.65
C TYR A 534 25.72 -14.91 19.59
N HIS A 535 26.35 -15.75 18.76
CA HIS A 535 27.26 -15.35 17.70
C HIS A 535 26.82 -15.95 16.36
N ALA A 536 26.96 -15.20 15.27
CA ALA A 536 26.55 -15.71 13.95
C ALA A 536 27.54 -16.73 13.35
N ARG A 537 27.00 -17.75 12.66
CA ARG A 537 27.72 -18.62 11.72
C ARG A 537 27.64 -18.04 10.32
N GLN A 538 28.77 -18.09 9.64
CA GLN A 538 28.97 -17.44 8.36
C GLN A 538 28.20 -18.10 7.20
N ASN A 539 28.04 -19.43 7.18
CA ASN A 539 27.38 -20.14 6.06
C ASN A 539 25.87 -20.36 6.19
N ASN A 540 25.26 -20.00 7.33
CA ASN A 540 23.84 -20.23 7.61
C ASN A 540 23.09 -18.94 7.98
N SER A 541 23.71 -17.77 7.75
CA SER A 541 23.10 -16.46 7.97
C SER A 541 22.64 -15.83 6.64
N LEU A 542 21.67 -14.93 6.70
CA LEU A 542 21.20 -14.17 5.53
C LEU A 542 22.32 -13.35 4.87
N GLN A 543 23.30 -12.91 5.67
CA GLN A 543 24.50 -12.23 5.20
C GLN A 543 25.51 -13.16 4.49
N SER A 544 25.20 -14.44 4.28
CA SER A 544 26.04 -15.39 3.53
C SER A 544 25.72 -15.45 2.03
N ILE A 545 24.60 -14.82 1.63
CA ILE A 545 24.11 -14.76 0.25
C ILE A 545 24.89 -13.68 -0.50
N SER A 546 25.62 -14.07 -1.54
CA SER A 546 26.62 -13.27 -2.29
C SER A 546 26.12 -12.01 -2.99
N ILE A 547 24.81 -11.71 -2.92
CA ILE A 547 24.15 -10.57 -3.55
C ILE A 547 23.46 -9.63 -2.55
N VAL A 548 23.46 -9.94 -1.24
CA VAL A 548 22.76 -9.12 -0.24
C VAL A 548 23.64 -7.97 0.24
N GLY A 549 24.94 -8.24 0.47
CA GLY A 549 25.92 -7.22 0.83
C GLY A 549 25.48 -6.31 1.98
N TYR A 550 26.08 -5.12 2.02
CA TYR A 550 25.66 -3.97 2.80
C TYR A 550 25.16 -2.87 1.84
N ASN A 551 24.03 -2.23 2.17
CA ASN A 551 23.39 -1.20 1.33
C ASN A 551 22.58 -0.20 2.16
N ASP A 552 22.17 0.93 1.55
CA ASP A 552 21.45 2.00 2.25
C ASP A 552 20.02 1.61 2.67
N PHE A 553 19.44 0.59 2.04
CA PHE A 553 18.17 0.00 2.49
C PHE A 553 18.35 -0.74 3.83
N TYR A 554 19.50 -1.39 4.02
CA TYR A 554 19.91 -1.96 5.30
C TYR A 554 19.97 -0.87 6.38
N ASP A 555 20.59 0.28 6.07
CA ASP A 555 20.65 1.42 6.98
C ASP A 555 19.25 1.92 7.40
N MET A 556 18.36 2.07 6.43
CA MET A 556 16.98 2.50 6.67
C MET A 556 16.21 1.52 7.57
N VAL A 557 16.34 0.20 7.34
CA VAL A 557 15.67 -0.83 8.14
C VAL A 557 16.19 -0.84 9.59
N PHE A 558 17.48 -0.61 9.81
CA PHE A 558 18.06 -0.54 11.16
C PHE A 558 17.70 0.76 11.91
N ASP A 559 17.64 1.90 11.21
CA ASP A 559 17.30 3.20 11.79
C ASP A 559 15.84 3.29 12.24
N LEU A 560 14.96 2.49 11.64
CA LEU A 560 13.53 2.40 11.99
C LEU A 560 13.23 1.44 13.15
N ALA A 561 14.14 0.51 13.49
CA ALA A 561 13.83 -0.66 14.32
C ALA A 561 14.65 -0.80 15.61
N THR A 562 15.65 0.05 15.88
CA THR A 562 16.62 -0.19 16.97
C THR A 562 17.11 1.09 17.67
N SER A 563 17.72 0.95 18.85
CA SER A 563 18.42 2.05 19.54
C SER A 563 19.94 2.03 19.30
N MET A 564 20.33 1.75 18.05
CA MET A 564 21.69 1.49 17.62
C MET A 564 22.44 2.75 17.16
N SER A 565 23.77 2.67 17.16
CA SER A 565 24.67 3.63 16.51
C SER A 565 25.61 2.87 15.57
N LYS A 566 25.90 3.45 14.41
CA LYS A 566 26.70 2.83 13.33
C LYS A 566 27.68 3.82 12.71
N GLU A 567 28.80 3.32 12.19
CA GLU A 567 29.79 4.11 11.46
C GLU A 567 30.37 3.34 10.26
N LYS A 568 30.83 4.10 9.26
CA LYS A 568 31.46 3.62 8.02
C LYS A 568 32.86 4.21 7.90
N PHE A 569 33.82 3.37 7.51
CA PHE A 569 35.21 3.77 7.27
C PHE A 569 35.64 3.32 5.88
N ASP A 570 35.45 4.21 4.90
CA ASP A 570 35.78 3.96 3.51
C ASP A 570 37.29 4.08 3.25
N PHE A 571 37.83 3.24 2.37
CA PHE A 571 39.21 3.30 1.92
C PHE A 571 39.41 2.57 0.58
N SER A 572 40.48 2.88 -0.14
CA SER A 572 40.79 2.28 -1.45
C SER A 572 42.07 1.46 -1.41
N TYR A 573 42.08 0.28 -2.03
CA TYR A 573 43.26 -0.57 -2.15
C TYR A 573 43.30 -1.27 -3.52
N ASN A 574 44.43 -1.16 -4.23
CA ASN A 574 44.63 -1.73 -5.58
C ASN A 574 43.53 -1.38 -6.61
N GLY A 575 42.99 -0.15 -6.56
CA GLY A 575 41.95 0.31 -7.48
C GLY A 575 40.54 -0.20 -7.17
N GLN A 576 40.37 -0.90 -6.05
CA GLN A 576 39.08 -1.33 -5.51
C GLN A 576 38.77 -0.53 -4.24
N ASP A 577 37.53 -0.07 -4.12
CA ASP A 577 37.06 0.62 -2.93
C ASP A 577 36.44 -0.37 -1.93
N TYR A 578 36.71 -0.14 -0.65
CA TYR A 578 36.26 -0.94 0.48
C TYR A 578 35.65 -0.04 1.56
N THR A 579 34.78 -0.61 2.39
CA THR A 579 34.26 0.05 3.58
C THR A 579 34.33 -0.91 4.77
N VAL A 580 34.79 -0.41 5.91
CA VAL A 580 34.59 -1.08 7.20
C VAL A 580 33.32 -0.51 7.82
N TRP A 581 32.38 -1.38 8.16
CA TRP A 581 31.12 -1.01 8.79
C TRP A 581 31.05 -1.60 10.20
N VAL A 582 30.65 -0.77 11.16
CA VAL A 582 30.50 -1.17 12.56
C VAL A 582 29.18 -0.65 13.14
N TRP A 583 28.60 -1.40 14.07
CA TRP A 583 27.47 -0.92 14.88
C TRP A 583 27.48 -1.47 16.30
N LYS A 584 26.85 -0.74 17.23
CA LYS A 584 26.53 -1.18 18.60
C LYS A 584 25.11 -0.75 19.00
N GLY A 585 24.48 -1.50 19.91
CA GLY A 585 23.16 -1.17 20.47
C GLY A 585 22.31 -2.41 20.73
N ASP A 586 21.03 -2.22 21.04
CA ASP A 586 20.09 -3.34 21.19
C ASP A 586 19.71 -3.91 19.82
N TYR A 587 20.11 -5.17 19.61
CA TYR A 587 19.95 -5.88 18.35
C TYR A 587 18.53 -6.43 18.21
N LEU A 588 17.63 -5.67 17.57
CA LEU A 588 16.23 -6.09 17.31
C LEU A 588 15.48 -6.53 18.59
N ASN A 589 15.76 -5.88 19.72
CA ASN A 589 15.24 -6.25 21.05
C ASN A 589 15.65 -7.66 21.51
N LEU A 590 16.72 -8.21 20.92
CA LEU A 590 17.31 -9.49 21.33
C LEU A 590 18.40 -9.28 22.38
N GLY A 591 18.78 -8.04 22.70
CA GLY A 591 19.81 -7.71 23.68
C GLY A 591 20.94 -6.86 23.11
N ALA A 592 21.73 -6.27 24.01
CA ALA A 592 22.91 -5.49 23.68
C ALA A 592 23.86 -6.30 22.79
N GLY A 593 24.28 -5.70 21.69
CA GLY A 593 25.11 -6.35 20.68
C GLY A 593 25.94 -5.37 19.89
N ALA A 594 26.73 -5.93 18.99
CA ALA A 594 27.56 -5.18 18.06
C ALA A 594 27.97 -6.04 16.85
N GLU A 595 28.43 -5.39 15.79
CA GLU A 595 28.96 -6.03 14.58
C GLU A 595 30.11 -5.23 14.00
N LEU A 596 31.00 -5.95 13.33
CA LEU A 596 32.07 -5.43 12.50
C LEU A 596 32.08 -6.20 11.18
N GLY A 597 32.16 -5.50 10.05
CA GLY A 597 32.31 -6.10 8.73
C GLY A 597 33.17 -5.27 7.79
N ILE A 598 33.77 -5.94 6.79
CA ILE A 598 34.51 -5.32 5.69
C ILE A 598 33.89 -5.73 4.35
N TYR A 599 33.57 -4.75 3.52
CA TYR A 599 32.83 -4.95 2.27
C TYR A 599 33.51 -4.24 1.09
N LYS A 600 33.38 -4.78 -0.11
CA LYS A 600 33.93 -4.20 -1.35
C LYS A 600 32.84 -3.46 -2.14
N ARG A 601 33.15 -2.32 -2.75
CA ARG A 601 32.18 -1.62 -3.61
C ARG A 601 31.93 -2.41 -4.90
N PHE A 602 30.67 -2.56 -5.27
CA PHE A 602 30.27 -3.25 -6.49
C PHE A 602 30.37 -2.33 -7.70
N GLU A 603 31.02 -2.83 -8.76
CA GLU A 603 31.01 -2.19 -10.08
C GLU A 603 30.24 -3.07 -11.06
N LEU A 604 29.26 -2.48 -11.75
CA LEU A 604 28.51 -3.12 -12.81
C LEU A 604 28.79 -2.38 -14.12
N PHE A 605 29.40 -3.04 -15.10
CA PHE A 605 29.74 -2.49 -16.42
C PHE A 605 30.58 -1.19 -16.38
N GLY A 606 31.47 -1.04 -15.40
CA GLY A 606 32.32 0.15 -15.26
C GLY A 606 31.58 1.37 -14.69
N ILE A 607 30.35 1.20 -14.20
CA ILE A 607 29.60 2.21 -13.45
C ILE A 607 29.67 1.84 -11.97
N GLN A 608 30.12 2.79 -11.15
CA GLN A 608 30.19 2.66 -9.71
C GLN A 608 28.79 2.85 -9.12
N ILE A 609 28.28 1.84 -8.43
CA ILE A 609 27.00 1.87 -7.72
C ILE A 609 27.31 1.92 -6.22
N GLU A 610 26.57 2.71 -5.44
CA GLU A 610 26.66 2.72 -3.97
C GLU A 610 26.07 1.44 -3.36
N HIS A 611 26.72 0.31 -3.63
CA HIS A 611 26.35 -1.00 -3.12
C HIS A 611 27.62 -1.76 -2.74
N TRP A 612 27.68 -2.27 -1.50
CA TRP A 612 28.88 -2.90 -0.96
C TRP A 612 28.65 -4.41 -0.86
N LEU A 613 29.36 -5.21 -1.65
CA LEU A 613 29.21 -6.65 -1.64
C LEU A 613 30.22 -7.33 -0.70
N ILE A 614 29.83 -8.52 -0.29
CA ILE A 614 30.71 -9.46 0.40
C ILE A 614 31.82 -9.89 -0.55
N ASP A 615 33.04 -9.90 -0.04
CA ASP A 615 34.16 -10.54 -0.70
C ASP A 615 34.64 -11.75 0.11
N LYS A 616 34.31 -12.95 -0.37
CA LYS A 616 34.71 -14.18 0.31
C LYS A 616 36.23 -14.39 0.31
N ASP A 617 36.96 -13.73 -0.61
CA ASP A 617 38.42 -13.75 -0.68
C ASP A 617 39.08 -12.67 0.22
N LEU A 618 38.26 -11.86 0.91
CA LEU A 618 38.66 -10.79 1.82
C LEU A 618 38.43 -11.14 3.29
N SER A 619 38.26 -12.42 3.62
CA SER A 619 38.17 -12.88 4.99
C SER A 619 39.39 -12.42 5.81
N MET A 620 39.16 -11.87 7.00
CA MET A 620 40.21 -11.45 7.94
C MET A 620 39.84 -11.90 9.36
N PRO A 621 40.81 -12.18 10.22
CA PRO A 621 40.49 -12.37 11.63
C PRO A 621 39.92 -11.08 12.22
N MET A 622 38.78 -11.21 12.90
CA MET A 622 38.09 -10.09 13.54
C MET A 622 37.65 -10.49 14.93
N THR A 623 37.82 -9.59 15.90
CA THR A 623 37.31 -9.77 17.26
C THR A 623 36.37 -8.65 17.64
N LEU A 624 35.40 -8.97 18.49
CA LEU A 624 34.40 -8.04 18.98
C LEU A 624 34.28 -8.14 20.49
N GLU A 625 34.34 -7.00 21.18
CA GLU A 625 34.03 -6.90 22.60
C GLU A 625 32.98 -5.83 22.85
N VAL A 626 32.04 -6.08 23.76
CA VAL A 626 31.03 -5.11 24.19
C VAL A 626 31.04 -5.03 25.70
N GLU A 627 31.11 -3.81 26.21
CA GLU A 627 31.07 -3.48 27.63
C GLU A 627 29.84 -2.64 27.96
N TYR A 628 29.26 -2.89 29.13
CA TYR A 628 28.17 -2.10 29.72
C TYR A 628 28.55 -1.82 31.18
N GLU A 629 28.53 -0.55 31.58
CA GLU A 629 28.93 -0.10 32.93
C GLU A 629 30.32 -0.59 33.39
N GLY A 630 31.25 -0.80 32.45
CA GLY A 630 32.60 -1.29 32.71
C GLY A 630 32.71 -2.80 32.92
N GLU A 631 31.61 -3.55 32.78
CA GLU A 631 31.62 -5.00 32.70
C GLU A 631 31.58 -5.47 31.25
N LYS A 632 32.44 -6.44 30.91
CA LYS A 632 32.45 -7.07 29.59
C LYS A 632 31.29 -8.04 29.45
N ILE A 633 30.31 -7.67 28.63
CA ILE A 633 29.08 -8.45 28.42
C ILE A 633 29.14 -9.34 27.17
N ILE A 634 30.00 -9.01 26.21
CA ILE A 634 30.32 -9.83 25.04
C ILE A 634 31.83 -9.84 24.85
N SER A 635 32.42 -11.02 24.66
CA SER A 635 33.79 -11.21 24.19
C SER A 635 33.75 -12.27 23.13
N TYR A 636 33.92 -11.87 21.88
CA TYR A 636 33.89 -12.76 20.74
C TYR A 636 35.23 -12.80 20.03
N ASP A 637 35.88 -13.95 20.13
CA ASP A 637 37.04 -14.30 19.31
C ASP A 637 36.71 -15.58 18.54
N PRO A 638 36.50 -15.49 17.20
CA PRO A 638 36.23 -16.65 16.36
C PRO A 638 37.25 -17.79 16.54
N LYS A 639 38.53 -17.49 16.82
CA LYS A 639 39.59 -18.50 17.02
C LYS A 639 39.39 -19.27 18.33
N ARG A 640 38.85 -18.62 19.37
CA ARG A 640 38.65 -19.20 20.70
C ARG A 640 37.31 -19.94 20.81
N ASP A 641 36.27 -19.40 20.22
CA ASP A 641 34.88 -19.76 20.54
C ASP A 641 34.25 -20.78 19.55
N ASP A 642 34.90 -21.06 18.39
CA ASP A 642 34.55 -22.18 17.48
C ASP A 642 35.74 -23.13 17.16
N PRO A 643 36.27 -23.87 18.14
CA PRO A 643 37.47 -24.69 17.98
C PRO A 643 37.30 -25.97 17.13
N LYS A 644 36.08 -26.25 16.62
CA LYS A 644 35.76 -27.44 15.80
C LYS A 644 35.22 -27.10 14.39
N GLY A 645 35.05 -25.82 14.04
CA GLY A 645 34.55 -25.36 12.74
C GLY A 645 35.63 -24.68 11.88
N GLN A 646 35.64 -24.95 10.58
CA GLN A 646 36.74 -24.70 9.63
C GLN A 646 36.92 -23.24 9.13
N GLU A 647 36.50 -22.20 9.86
CA GLU A 647 36.47 -20.82 9.32
C GLU A 647 37.01 -19.78 10.31
N ILE A 648 38.34 -19.61 10.30
CA ILE A 648 39.09 -18.70 11.19
C ILE A 648 39.13 -17.25 10.65
N GLU A 649 38.90 -17.07 9.35
CA GLU A 649 38.95 -15.78 8.67
C GLU A 649 37.52 -15.40 8.26
N LYS A 650 37.02 -14.23 8.71
CA LYS A 650 35.65 -13.78 8.44
C LYS A 650 35.65 -12.39 7.80
N TRP A 651 34.76 -12.13 6.86
CA TRP A 651 34.56 -10.76 6.34
C TRP A 651 33.63 -9.94 7.25
N TRP A 652 33.02 -10.57 8.26
CA TRP A 652 32.21 -9.91 9.29
C TRP A 652 32.03 -10.79 10.55
N VAL A 653 31.76 -10.15 11.68
CA VAL A 653 31.43 -10.78 12.97
C VAL A 653 30.32 -10.00 13.66
N THR A 654 29.33 -10.71 14.23
CA THR A 654 28.27 -10.11 15.04
C THR A 654 27.98 -10.97 16.27
N GLY A 655 27.55 -10.31 17.34
CA GLY A 655 27.06 -10.99 18.52
C GLY A 655 26.14 -10.12 19.38
N PHE A 656 25.27 -10.77 20.14
CA PHE A 656 24.39 -10.12 21.10
C PHE A 656 24.24 -10.93 22.38
N ASN A 657 23.95 -10.24 23.48
CA ASN A 657 23.72 -10.81 24.80
C ASN A 657 22.26 -10.57 25.23
N PRO A 658 21.42 -11.62 25.27
CA PRO A 658 19.99 -11.48 25.57
C PRO A 658 19.68 -11.15 27.03
N TYR A 659 20.67 -11.16 27.93
CA TYR A 659 20.50 -10.72 29.30
C TYR A 659 20.50 -9.19 29.45
N TYR A 660 20.83 -8.45 28.39
CA TYR A 660 20.97 -6.99 28.39
C TYR A 660 20.05 -6.34 27.34
N GLN A 661 18.73 -6.54 27.46
CA GLN A 661 17.72 -5.91 26.59
C GLN A 661 17.52 -4.41 26.91
N ASP A 662 16.97 -3.68 25.93
CA ASP A 662 16.63 -2.26 25.98
C ASP A 662 17.80 -1.28 26.15
N LYS A 663 19.04 -1.75 25.99
CA LYS A 663 20.26 -0.93 26.12
C LYS A 663 20.44 0.00 24.92
N LYS A 664 20.56 1.30 25.19
CA LYS A 664 20.85 2.32 24.18
C LYS A 664 22.31 2.24 23.78
N ALA A 665 22.61 2.49 22.51
CA ALA A 665 23.97 2.45 21.98
C ALA A 665 24.98 3.32 22.76
N HIS A 666 24.56 4.47 23.29
CA HIS A 666 25.43 5.35 24.07
C HIS A 666 25.79 4.80 25.47
N GLU A 667 25.10 3.77 25.95
CA GLU A 667 25.38 3.09 27.21
C GLU A 667 26.40 1.95 27.05
N LEU A 668 26.70 1.56 25.80
CA LEU A 668 27.61 0.49 25.47
C LEU A 668 28.95 1.06 24.98
N THR A 669 30.04 0.39 25.31
CA THR A 669 31.33 0.60 24.64
C THR A 669 31.63 -0.64 23.82
N ALA A 670 31.86 -0.48 22.51
CA ALA A 670 32.19 -1.60 21.64
C ALA A 670 33.62 -1.45 21.10
N THR A 671 34.42 -2.50 21.25
CA THR A 671 35.78 -2.55 20.72
C THR A 671 35.87 -3.61 19.63
N TYR A 672 36.36 -3.20 18.48
CA TYR A 672 36.46 -4.03 17.28
C TYR A 672 37.91 -4.11 16.85
N THR A 673 38.41 -5.30 16.55
CA THR A 673 39.79 -5.47 16.04
C THR A 673 39.75 -6.23 14.73
N ILE A 674 40.52 -5.75 13.75
CA ILE A 674 40.75 -6.40 12.46
C ILE A 674 42.24 -6.74 12.36
N GLU A 675 42.58 -8.00 12.09
CA GLU A 675 43.96 -8.43 11.81
C GLU A 675 44.19 -8.47 10.29
N PHE A 676 45.12 -7.65 9.80
CA PHE A 676 45.48 -7.57 8.38
C PHE A 676 46.78 -8.31 8.06
N SER A 677 47.23 -9.24 8.90
CA SER A 677 48.55 -9.92 8.78
C SER A 677 48.82 -10.51 7.39
N ASP A 678 47.76 -11.02 6.72
CA ASP A 678 47.83 -11.60 5.37
C ASP A 678 47.54 -10.59 4.25
N LYS A 679 47.18 -9.35 4.61
CA LYS A 679 46.80 -8.25 3.71
C LYS A 679 47.50 -6.94 4.09
N LYS A 680 48.82 -6.98 4.34
CA LYS A 680 49.63 -5.84 4.82
C LYS A 680 49.51 -4.55 3.99
N GLY A 681 49.45 -4.65 2.66
CA GLY A 681 49.25 -3.46 1.81
C GLY A 681 47.88 -2.81 2.00
N MET A 682 46.88 -3.60 2.37
CA MET A 682 45.54 -3.11 2.69
C MET A 682 45.49 -2.42 4.05
N PHE A 683 46.24 -2.95 5.04
CA PHE A 683 46.46 -2.28 6.32
C PHE A 683 47.09 -0.91 6.13
N GLU A 684 48.15 -0.81 5.32
CA GLU A 684 48.81 0.47 5.05
C GLU A 684 47.84 1.48 4.42
N ALA A 685 47.00 1.04 3.47
CA ALA A 685 45.98 1.88 2.85
C ALA A 685 44.90 2.34 3.84
N PHE A 686 44.39 1.42 4.66
CA PHE A 686 43.37 1.73 5.67
C PHE A 686 43.92 2.67 6.76
N ARG A 687 45.12 2.37 7.29
CA ARG A 687 45.81 3.20 8.27
C ARG A 687 46.10 4.59 7.72
N GLU A 688 46.61 4.71 6.51
CA GLU A 688 46.91 6.03 5.94
C GLU A 688 45.65 6.91 5.81
N GLN A 689 44.51 6.30 5.51
CA GLN A 689 43.21 6.97 5.41
C GLN A 689 42.64 7.38 6.78
N TRP A 690 42.86 6.57 7.84
CA TRP A 690 42.17 6.72 9.14
C TRP A 690 43.09 6.98 10.34
N LYS A 691 44.40 7.16 10.16
CA LYS A 691 45.39 7.43 11.25
C LYS A 691 45.10 8.65 12.11
N ASP A 692 44.33 9.61 11.60
CA ASP A 692 43.99 10.85 12.31
C ASP A 692 42.75 10.69 13.20
N ASP A 693 41.96 9.63 13.02
CA ASP A 693 40.84 9.30 13.90
C ASP A 693 41.37 8.61 15.17
N LYS A 694 41.34 9.34 16.29
CA LYS A 694 41.87 8.91 17.58
C LYS A 694 41.16 7.70 18.20
N ARG A 695 40.04 7.28 17.63
CA ARG A 695 39.31 6.07 18.05
C ARG A 695 39.92 4.80 17.45
N TRP A 696 40.77 4.96 16.44
CA TRP A 696 41.57 3.87 15.88
C TRP A 696 42.95 3.81 16.52
N ASP A 697 43.34 2.60 16.91
CA ASP A 697 44.71 2.23 17.29
C ASP A 697 45.27 1.27 16.24
N PHE A 698 46.46 1.57 15.72
CA PHE A 698 47.09 0.82 14.65
C PHE A 698 48.43 0.26 15.13
N ASP A 699 48.57 -1.07 15.11
CA ASP A 699 49.83 -1.75 15.44
C ASP A 699 50.53 -2.22 14.16
N ASP A 700 51.61 -1.53 13.81
CA ASP A 700 52.43 -1.83 12.62
C ASP A 700 53.25 -3.12 12.74
N VAL A 701 53.42 -3.66 13.95
CA VAL A 701 54.17 -4.90 14.19
C VAL A 701 53.26 -6.10 13.90
N THR A 702 52.03 -6.06 14.39
CA THR A 702 51.06 -7.15 14.25
C THR A 702 50.08 -6.94 13.08
N TYR A 703 50.09 -5.76 12.46
CA TYR A 703 49.18 -5.33 11.40
C TYR A 703 47.71 -5.37 11.85
N THR A 704 47.43 -4.90 13.07
CA THR A 704 46.06 -4.84 13.61
C THR A 704 45.54 -3.42 13.66
N ALA A 705 44.26 -3.26 13.34
CA ALA A 705 43.53 -2.01 13.56
C ALA A 705 42.43 -2.25 14.58
N THR A 706 42.43 -1.48 15.66
CA THR A 706 41.43 -1.57 16.73
C THR A 706 40.62 -0.28 16.82
N PHE A 707 39.30 -0.38 16.75
CA PHE A 707 38.37 0.73 16.89
C PHE A 707 37.58 0.63 18.19
N THR A 708 37.47 1.74 18.92
CA THR A 708 36.59 1.84 20.09
C THR A 708 35.46 2.83 19.82
N PHE A 709 34.22 2.33 19.86
CA PHE A 709 32.97 3.04 19.52
C PHE A 709 32.16 3.46 20.75
#